data_AF-A0A960XXH7-F1
#
_entry.id   AF-A0A960XXH7-F1
#
_cell.length_a   1.000
_cell.length_b   1.000
_cell.length_c   1.000
_cell.angle_alpha   90.00
_cell.angle_beta   90.00
_cell.angle_gamma   90.00
#
_symmetry.space_group_name_H-M   'P 1'
#
loop_
_entity.id
_entity.type
_entity.pdbx_description
1 polymer ?
#
loop_
_entity_poly.entity_id
_entity_poly.type
_entity_poly.pdbx_seq_one_letter_code
_entity_poly.pdbx_strand_id
1 'polypeptide(L)'
;MDFRKLHISLLSLSALLAGCVKDYPEEPLLLFTSPPNKYTITVTVNGANGALTISNGADSFPISGAGTFTLSKEYSSGATFSLAVSAHPAGQNCTITGGSGVLTANVSGILINCVNTGITGISQDRTYISQNPGAFTSVQIGFQAAYNGTYAIKSGADCATGTTYPDAGASGALTSGVPVNVTLDATTGGSPLAPGTNTYIICGTDTGPTLQDEIFRTVEVDSAAPTISESPTAGNQSTVPSVTLTCGDGGGSGCNGMAYNVANVAAPAAAPNPADPSINADGTGANPSSYSAAINLSDQEVWTIEAIAVDLAGNRSAVASYSYVVDTAFSSLASPVASNPYVSSTGTKTSTTIGWTSDRSSRPYSIRINSTDCTDGTVIDSGTTGAGGHTSPAIAATAFSPGTDQAYTVRICEQNYIGNAGLGITLTVNRDETAPIITPVTGNGAYVPYSSSIVYSFNEPVDSGATVIAGGDLANEDDGGTYNGAFTQIQIAPAVGAHAPGLMIWAPGPSRALDLTVYDRAGNSASVSHTYLMQDGMVEAHYSNAKDWTYYVKNDGTNVKDASNTACGGSEANFYYSCLHGGDFRKVKVLDKIDDCTGLAASDTQSFFNWTCYDPPGAGPVEMVSTSMKPGVSLSKLLDFAGGSFLSNQVTVVGSAVPAAPASTAWWGNTIQNLPAAGGSALTNGVIYIAPANINLSATFSLQAQHVVVVTAPTAIVRSSGADPMIDNPGKDFTWVSGNFDGNLTANSAISFLGSSRFNRLEDLKVWNVVGSPTSGGIQLKSVSDSLLFNIRVANVTNGNGILIQDSGNDTSRNIIRRVSLYNNGASGLSLQATGSISDLILFDSYISSNGADGIDFQGAGTLRNSIFMNSTLVHNVGYGINFGTTGSVDAMSLVNLAVVNSGQNGLYMAPGSNNNQIIDGAYVANGGIEINMNGSATAYVSGLFVVGTIPAPCLNFNSDFTDPACNAPEVTLDASVFVGSVAGSGFINQRGSADPANASAPTGTYGPGMDWVNFNFPWRMWGRNGVGAFNTYVGICNGGLCQQLDYALFTGAHQLRARLACPAAAVAQDVVTHTWATATSGSVTFLRHAYETDTDEVWDLPFCLGNEKCLINPNLGAYQGHGMPGPAGCPAIGTGGLIENVNFQSFANNGFVSP
;
A
#
# COMPACT_ATOMS: atom_id res chain seq x y z
N MET A 1 11.08 -4.07 19.86
CA MET A 1 12.18 -4.53 20.73
C MET A 1 11.75 -5.81 21.44
N ASP A 2 12.64 -6.74 21.80
CA ASP A 2 13.42 -7.59 20.87
C ASP A 2 13.85 -8.91 21.57
N PHE A 3 13.95 -10.03 20.82
CA PHE A 3 14.65 -11.28 21.18
C PHE A 3 14.16 -12.09 22.44
N ARG A 4 14.52 -13.38 22.70
CA ARG A 4 15.55 -14.29 22.12
C ARG A 4 15.30 -15.82 22.37
N LYS A 5 15.43 -16.66 21.31
CA LYS A 5 15.96 -18.08 21.30
C LYS A 5 15.15 -19.18 22.07
N LEU A 6 15.24 -20.52 21.80
CA LEU A 6 16.16 -21.36 20.99
C LEU A 6 15.54 -22.73 20.53
N HIS A 7 16.13 -23.36 19.49
CA HIS A 7 16.11 -24.81 19.09
C HIS A 7 14.88 -25.54 18.46
N ILE A 8 14.98 -25.78 17.13
CA ILE A 8 14.98 -27.07 16.38
C ILE A 8 14.20 -28.30 16.94
N SER A 9 13.24 -28.88 16.16
CA SER A 9 13.25 -30.32 15.72
C SER A 9 12.02 -30.82 14.93
N LEU A 10 12.30 -31.50 13.80
CA LEU A 10 11.58 -32.61 13.12
C LEU A 10 10.22 -32.45 12.37
N LEU A 11 10.18 -33.21 11.25
CA LEU A 11 9.05 -33.86 10.56
C LEU A 11 8.06 -33.06 9.68
N SER A 12 8.27 -33.18 8.36
CA SER A 12 7.24 -33.15 7.31
C SER A 12 7.44 -34.37 6.39
N LEU A 13 6.37 -34.88 5.75
CA LEU A 13 6.37 -36.17 5.04
C LEU A 13 5.65 -36.13 3.69
N SER A 14 6.35 -36.47 2.60
CA SER A 14 5.86 -37.11 1.35
C SER A 14 7.01 -37.22 0.34
N ALA A 15 6.91 -38.04 -0.71
CA ALA A 15 8.08 -38.47 -1.48
C ALA A 15 7.81 -38.88 -2.96
N LEU A 16 8.89 -38.93 -3.73
CA LEU A 16 9.08 -39.54 -5.08
C LEU A 16 8.31 -38.97 -6.29
N LEU A 17 9.06 -38.42 -7.26
CA LEU A 17 9.31 -39.04 -8.58
C LEU A 17 10.58 -38.42 -9.22
N ALA A 18 11.11 -38.99 -10.31
CA ALA A 18 12.39 -38.54 -10.91
C ALA A 18 12.52 -38.83 -12.43
N GLY A 19 13.37 -38.07 -13.14
CA GLY A 19 13.95 -38.49 -14.43
C GLY A 19 14.41 -37.38 -15.41
N CYS A 20 15.67 -37.48 -15.87
CA CYS A 20 16.24 -36.95 -17.14
C CYS A 20 16.48 -35.41 -17.28
N VAL A 21 17.49 -34.88 -18.00
CA VAL A 21 18.66 -35.49 -18.71
C VAL A 21 19.80 -34.47 -19.01
N LYS A 22 21.06 -34.95 -19.02
CA LYS A 22 22.34 -34.49 -19.66
C LYS A 22 22.97 -33.08 -19.47
N ASP A 23 24.30 -33.13 -19.32
CA ASP A 23 25.32 -32.14 -19.71
C ASP A 23 25.76 -32.23 -21.20
N TYR A 24 26.59 -31.28 -21.66
CA TYR A 24 27.25 -31.23 -22.99
C TYR A 24 28.73 -30.77 -22.92
N PRO A 25 29.64 -31.43 -23.66
CA PRO A 25 30.93 -30.89 -24.13
C PRO A 25 31.05 -30.88 -25.68
N GLU A 26 32.25 -30.53 -26.20
CA GLU A 26 32.54 -29.84 -27.49
C GLU A 26 32.85 -30.72 -28.76
N GLU A 27 32.73 -30.10 -29.96
CA GLU A 27 33.45 -30.23 -31.30
C GLU A 27 34.01 -31.60 -31.83
N PRO A 28 34.14 -31.92 -33.18
CA PRO A 28 35.05 -31.27 -34.17
C PRO A 28 34.77 -31.55 -35.72
N LEU A 29 35.83 -31.90 -36.54
CA LEU A 29 35.95 -32.52 -37.93
C LEU A 29 36.69 -31.61 -39.00
N LEU A 30 37.39 -32.00 -40.14
CA LEU A 30 37.93 -33.25 -40.78
C LEU A 30 38.88 -33.00 -42.04
N LEU A 31 39.84 -33.93 -42.34
CA LEU A 31 40.43 -34.39 -43.67
C LEU A 31 41.44 -33.56 -44.56
N PHE A 32 42.20 -34.10 -45.55
CA PHE A 32 43.20 -35.25 -45.68
C PHE A 32 43.63 -35.57 -47.18
N THR A 33 44.90 -35.93 -47.53
CA THR A 33 45.35 -36.63 -48.80
C THR A 33 46.76 -37.32 -48.73
N SER A 34 47.23 -38.09 -49.76
CA SER A 34 48.39 -39.05 -49.74
C SER A 34 49.43 -39.00 -50.92
N PRO A 35 50.64 -39.66 -50.83
CA PRO A 35 51.81 -39.46 -51.74
C PRO A 35 52.13 -40.57 -52.83
N PRO A 36 53.12 -40.36 -53.75
CA PRO A 36 53.32 -41.17 -55.00
C PRO A 36 54.54 -42.15 -55.09
N ASN A 37 54.62 -42.90 -56.23
CA ASN A 37 55.53 -44.05 -56.55
C ASN A 37 56.98 -43.70 -56.98
N LYS A 38 57.89 -44.71 -56.94
CA LYS A 38 59.35 -44.61 -57.23
C LYS A 38 59.95 -45.81 -58.02
N TYR A 39 61.20 -45.65 -58.52
CA TYR A 39 62.00 -46.60 -59.32
C TYR A 39 63.51 -46.60 -58.96
N THR A 40 64.25 -47.65 -59.35
CA THR A 40 65.71 -47.83 -59.10
C THR A 40 66.58 -47.81 -60.37
N ILE A 41 67.91 -47.71 -60.18
CA ILE A 41 68.95 -47.76 -61.23
C ILE A 41 69.93 -48.90 -60.93
N THR A 42 70.35 -49.65 -61.95
CA THR A 42 71.35 -50.73 -61.87
C THR A 42 72.51 -50.49 -62.85
N VAL A 43 73.74 -50.52 -62.32
CA VAL A 43 75.00 -50.32 -63.04
C VAL A 43 75.82 -51.62 -63.09
N THR A 44 76.58 -51.83 -64.16
CA THR A 44 77.55 -52.92 -64.30
C THR A 44 78.96 -52.34 -64.41
N VAL A 45 79.84 -52.68 -63.48
CA VAL A 45 81.21 -52.18 -63.38
C VAL A 45 82.20 -53.26 -63.83
N ASN A 46 83.00 -52.94 -64.84
CA ASN A 46 84.07 -53.75 -65.39
C ASN A 46 85.44 -53.18 -64.96
N GLY A 47 86.42 -54.07 -64.77
CA GLY A 47 87.83 -53.69 -64.52
C GLY A 47 88.15 -53.09 -63.15
N ALA A 48 87.15 -52.87 -62.28
CA ALA A 48 87.35 -52.25 -60.97
C ALA A 48 88.08 -53.18 -59.98
N ASN A 49 89.29 -52.78 -59.58
CA ASN A 49 90.20 -53.46 -58.65
C ASN A 49 90.08 -52.95 -57.20
N GLY A 50 89.06 -52.13 -56.92
CA GLY A 50 88.77 -51.57 -55.60
C GLY A 50 87.44 -50.82 -55.62
N ALA A 51 87.05 -50.24 -54.48
CA ALA A 51 85.78 -49.53 -54.38
C ALA A 51 85.80 -48.19 -55.15
N LEU A 52 84.74 -47.93 -55.91
CA LEU A 52 84.43 -46.63 -56.53
C LEU A 52 83.20 -46.01 -55.86
N THR A 53 82.93 -44.74 -56.14
CA THR A 53 81.67 -44.08 -55.79
C THR A 53 81.10 -43.42 -57.04
N ILE A 54 79.79 -43.58 -57.24
CA ILE A 54 79.03 -43.01 -58.35
C ILE A 54 78.10 -41.96 -57.78
N SER A 55 78.05 -40.76 -58.33
CA SER A 55 77.01 -39.78 -57.98
C SER A 55 75.87 -39.75 -59.00
N ASN A 56 74.69 -39.33 -58.56
CA ASN A 56 73.55 -38.97 -59.40
C ASN A 56 73.01 -37.61 -58.94
N GLY A 57 73.59 -36.53 -59.45
CA GLY A 57 73.45 -35.22 -58.82
C GLY A 57 74.04 -35.24 -57.41
N ALA A 58 73.24 -34.85 -56.41
CA ALA A 58 73.65 -34.81 -55.00
C ALA A 58 73.69 -36.20 -54.31
N ASP A 59 73.09 -37.23 -54.90
CA ASP A 59 73.14 -38.59 -54.34
C ASP A 59 74.47 -39.28 -54.65
N SER A 60 74.97 -40.11 -53.74
CA SER A 60 76.29 -40.74 -53.84
C SER A 60 76.25 -42.21 -53.39
N PHE A 61 76.79 -43.10 -54.22
CA PHE A 61 76.64 -44.55 -54.12
C PHE A 61 78.01 -45.25 -54.13
N PRO A 62 78.49 -45.76 -52.98
CA PRO A 62 79.72 -46.54 -52.93
C PRO A 62 79.48 -47.95 -53.51
N ILE A 63 80.37 -48.36 -54.41
CA ILE A 63 80.35 -49.64 -55.13
C ILE A 63 81.64 -50.38 -54.82
N SER A 64 81.57 -51.64 -54.40
CA SER A 64 82.71 -52.34 -53.78
C SER A 64 83.78 -52.89 -54.74
N GLY A 65 83.57 -52.84 -56.05
CA GLY A 65 84.49 -53.35 -57.07
C GLY A 65 83.80 -53.68 -58.39
N ALA A 66 84.37 -54.58 -59.19
CA ALA A 66 83.73 -55.08 -60.40
C ALA A 66 82.51 -55.96 -60.08
N GLY A 67 81.45 -55.86 -60.87
CA GLY A 67 80.17 -56.55 -60.62
C GLY A 67 78.96 -55.75 -61.13
N THR A 68 77.74 -56.23 -60.85
CA THR A 68 76.50 -55.50 -61.15
C THR A 68 75.80 -55.12 -59.85
N PHE A 69 75.42 -53.85 -59.73
CA PHE A 69 74.97 -53.22 -58.49
C PHE A 69 73.74 -52.35 -58.73
N THR A 70 72.74 -52.44 -57.86
CA THR A 70 71.59 -51.53 -57.86
C THR A 70 71.85 -50.40 -56.86
N LEU A 71 71.67 -49.16 -57.30
CA LEU A 71 71.86 -47.97 -56.48
C LEU A 71 70.79 -47.93 -55.38
N SER A 72 71.19 -47.60 -54.14
CA SER A 72 70.37 -47.82 -52.94
C SER A 72 69.20 -46.84 -52.75
N LYS A 73 69.04 -45.84 -53.63
CA LYS A 73 67.98 -44.84 -53.57
C LYS A 73 66.95 -45.08 -54.68
N GLU A 74 65.69 -45.09 -54.30
CA GLU A 74 64.57 -45.02 -55.24
C GLU A 74 64.20 -43.56 -55.53
N TYR A 75 63.96 -43.25 -56.80
CA TYR A 75 63.57 -41.92 -57.28
C TYR A 75 62.13 -41.93 -57.79
N SER A 76 61.40 -40.83 -57.59
CA SER A 76 60.04 -40.68 -58.09
C SER A 76 59.95 -40.85 -59.61
N SER A 77 58.83 -41.40 -60.08
CA SER A 77 58.55 -41.54 -61.52
C SER A 77 58.70 -40.19 -62.26
N GLY A 78 59.44 -40.20 -63.37
CA GLY A 78 59.76 -39.01 -64.16
C GLY A 78 61.07 -38.31 -63.79
N ALA A 79 61.78 -38.75 -62.74
CA ALA A 79 63.07 -38.19 -62.38
C ALA A 79 64.15 -38.44 -63.46
N THR A 80 64.86 -37.40 -63.86
CA THR A 80 66.11 -37.51 -64.64
C THR A 80 67.22 -38.11 -63.80
N PHE A 81 68.06 -38.95 -64.40
CA PHE A 81 69.34 -39.38 -63.82
C PHE A 81 70.50 -39.02 -64.74
N SER A 82 71.66 -38.74 -64.15
CA SER A 82 72.92 -38.50 -64.84
C SER A 82 74.05 -38.94 -63.92
N LEU A 83 74.51 -40.18 -64.13
CA LEU A 83 75.55 -40.79 -63.33
C LEU A 83 76.93 -40.26 -63.72
N ALA A 84 77.72 -39.89 -62.71
CA ALA A 84 79.15 -39.61 -62.82
C ALA A 84 79.92 -40.49 -61.83
N VAL A 85 81.21 -40.75 -62.09
CA VAL A 85 82.09 -41.33 -61.07
C VAL A 85 82.55 -40.20 -60.16
N SER A 86 82.10 -40.20 -58.91
CA SER A 86 82.45 -39.16 -57.91
C SER A 86 83.69 -39.52 -57.11
N ALA A 87 84.01 -40.81 -56.97
CA ALA A 87 85.31 -41.28 -56.52
C ALA A 87 85.72 -42.51 -57.33
N HIS A 88 86.96 -42.53 -57.78
CA HIS A 88 87.50 -43.61 -58.61
C HIS A 88 88.29 -44.57 -57.69
N PRO A 89 88.41 -45.88 -58.01
CA PRO A 89 89.18 -46.81 -57.18
C PRO A 89 90.63 -46.34 -57.03
N ALA A 90 91.26 -46.64 -55.90
CA ALA A 90 92.64 -46.24 -55.66
C ALA A 90 93.57 -46.84 -56.74
N GLY A 91 94.25 -45.98 -57.49
CA GLY A 91 95.04 -46.39 -58.65
C GLY A 91 94.21 -46.82 -59.86
N GLN A 92 92.99 -46.29 -60.04
CA GLN A 92 92.20 -46.43 -61.27
C GLN A 92 91.45 -45.16 -61.68
N ASN A 93 91.06 -45.09 -62.96
CA ASN A 93 90.08 -44.18 -63.52
C ASN A 93 88.91 -44.99 -64.13
N CYS A 94 87.67 -44.53 -63.99
CA CYS A 94 86.46 -45.22 -64.41
C CYS A 94 85.60 -44.30 -65.29
N THR A 95 85.09 -44.84 -66.41
CA THR A 95 84.27 -44.11 -67.39
C THR A 95 82.88 -44.73 -67.48
N ILE A 96 81.82 -43.93 -67.66
CA ILE A 96 80.43 -44.40 -67.71
C ILE A 96 79.86 -44.31 -69.13
N THR A 97 79.21 -45.37 -69.59
CA THR A 97 78.46 -45.46 -70.85
C THR A 97 76.99 -45.74 -70.55
N GLY A 98 76.08 -44.97 -71.17
CA GLY A 98 74.64 -45.06 -70.89
C GLY A 98 74.23 -44.44 -69.53
N GLY A 99 75.07 -43.58 -68.95
CA GLY A 99 74.92 -43.06 -67.59
C GLY A 99 73.75 -42.10 -67.35
N SER A 100 72.98 -41.69 -68.35
CA SER A 100 71.93 -40.67 -68.21
C SER A 100 70.62 -41.06 -68.90
N GLY A 101 69.50 -40.52 -68.39
CA GLY A 101 68.15 -40.82 -68.88
C GLY A 101 67.03 -40.33 -67.96
N VAL A 102 65.83 -40.90 -68.10
CA VAL A 102 64.64 -40.59 -67.28
C VAL A 102 64.03 -41.87 -66.72
N LEU A 103 63.72 -41.87 -65.42
CA LEU A 103 63.13 -43.02 -64.72
C LEU A 103 61.62 -43.09 -64.93
N THR A 104 61.22 -43.81 -65.98
CA THR A 104 59.84 -44.29 -66.22
C THR A 104 59.65 -45.76 -65.85
N ALA A 105 60.74 -46.45 -65.50
CA ALA A 105 60.82 -47.80 -64.98
C ALA A 105 62.17 -47.98 -64.26
N ASN A 106 62.41 -49.14 -63.65
CA ASN A 106 63.75 -49.49 -63.15
C ASN A 106 64.72 -49.64 -64.33
N VAL A 107 65.86 -48.95 -64.30
CA VAL A 107 66.85 -48.93 -65.39
C VAL A 107 67.98 -49.91 -65.10
N SER A 108 68.37 -50.72 -66.10
CA SER A 108 69.55 -51.57 -66.06
C SER A 108 70.28 -51.53 -67.41
N GLY A 109 71.57 -51.89 -67.41
CA GLY A 109 72.43 -51.86 -68.61
C GLY A 109 73.38 -50.66 -68.71
N ILE A 110 73.46 -49.80 -67.68
CA ILE A 110 74.50 -48.77 -67.59
C ILE A 110 75.84 -49.46 -67.36
N LEU A 111 76.84 -49.16 -68.19
CA LEU A 111 78.16 -49.79 -68.14
C LEU A 111 79.20 -48.81 -67.59
N ILE A 112 80.04 -49.26 -66.67
CA ILE A 112 81.17 -48.51 -66.13
C ILE A 112 82.44 -49.30 -66.38
N ASN A 113 83.45 -48.69 -66.98
CA ASN A 113 84.70 -49.37 -67.34
C ASN A 113 85.89 -48.69 -66.68
N CYS A 114 86.60 -49.43 -65.82
CA CYS A 114 87.73 -48.95 -65.03
C CYS A 114 89.07 -49.47 -65.56
N VAL A 115 90.07 -48.59 -65.58
CA VAL A 115 91.45 -48.83 -66.02
C VAL A 115 92.41 -48.32 -64.95
N ASN A 116 93.61 -48.91 -64.82
CA ASN A 116 94.55 -48.48 -63.76
C ASN A 116 95.19 -47.12 -64.07
N THR A 117 95.41 -46.31 -63.03
CA THR A 117 96.12 -45.02 -63.02
C THR A 117 97.38 -45.09 -62.16
N GLY A 118 98.33 -44.19 -62.42
CA GLY A 118 99.55 -44.04 -61.63
C GLY A 118 99.51 -42.91 -60.59
N ILE A 119 98.61 -41.94 -60.71
CA ILE A 119 98.43 -40.85 -59.73
C ILE A 119 97.41 -41.22 -58.64
N THR A 120 97.72 -40.87 -57.38
CA THR A 120 96.97 -41.22 -56.17
C THR A 120 97.01 -40.10 -55.12
N GLY A 121 96.31 -40.26 -53.99
CA GLY A 121 96.48 -39.41 -52.79
C GLY A 121 95.98 -37.96 -52.92
N ILE A 122 94.95 -37.71 -53.73
CA ILE A 122 94.51 -36.35 -54.07
C ILE A 122 93.70 -35.70 -52.94
N SER A 123 94.04 -34.47 -52.55
CA SER A 123 93.35 -33.65 -51.54
C SER A 123 93.09 -32.21 -52.02
N GLN A 124 92.12 -31.54 -51.38
CA GLN A 124 91.75 -30.14 -51.59
C GLN A 124 91.25 -29.55 -50.25
N ASP A 125 91.63 -28.33 -49.87
CA ASP A 125 91.33 -27.75 -48.54
C ASP A 125 89.98 -27.01 -48.44
N ARG A 126 89.49 -26.42 -49.53
CA ARG A 126 88.17 -25.77 -49.63
C ARG A 126 87.55 -25.85 -51.03
N THR A 127 86.22 -25.83 -51.08
CA THR A 127 85.45 -25.82 -52.34
C THR A 127 85.20 -24.41 -52.86
N TYR A 128 84.92 -23.47 -51.95
CA TYR A 128 84.63 -22.06 -52.27
C TYR A 128 85.80 -21.16 -51.90
N ILE A 129 86.07 -20.17 -52.76
CA ILE A 129 87.04 -19.08 -52.57
C ILE A 129 86.46 -17.78 -53.13
N SER A 130 87.09 -16.65 -52.83
CA SER A 130 86.61 -15.31 -53.21
C SER A 130 87.74 -14.40 -53.73
N GLN A 131 87.37 -13.42 -54.55
CA GLN A 131 88.24 -12.33 -54.98
C GLN A 131 88.21 -11.13 -54.02
N ASN A 132 87.31 -11.13 -53.02
CA ASN A 132 87.15 -10.01 -52.07
C ASN A 132 88.22 -10.03 -50.96
N PRO A 133 88.86 -8.89 -50.66
CA PRO A 133 89.79 -8.78 -49.54
C PRO A 133 89.14 -9.11 -48.18
N GLY A 134 89.72 -10.05 -47.44
CA GLY A 134 89.22 -10.50 -46.13
C GLY A 134 88.38 -11.78 -46.17
N ALA A 135 88.05 -12.28 -47.36
CA ALA A 135 87.49 -13.61 -47.61
C ALA A 135 88.63 -14.62 -47.96
N PHE A 136 88.30 -15.88 -48.27
CA PHE A 136 89.31 -16.91 -48.58
C PHE A 136 89.77 -16.85 -50.05
N THR A 137 90.98 -16.38 -50.35
CA THR A 137 91.40 -16.11 -51.75
C THR A 137 92.01 -17.27 -52.54
N SER A 138 92.42 -18.36 -51.88
CA SER A 138 93.17 -19.46 -52.51
C SER A 138 92.74 -20.85 -52.02
N VAL A 139 93.02 -21.85 -52.86
CA VAL A 139 92.82 -23.27 -52.60
C VAL A 139 94.15 -24.03 -52.63
N GLN A 140 94.32 -25.00 -51.74
CA GLN A 140 95.48 -25.87 -51.63
C GLN A 140 95.13 -27.28 -52.13
N ILE A 141 95.99 -27.84 -52.98
CA ILE A 141 95.79 -29.12 -53.67
C ILE A 141 97.00 -30.03 -53.38
N GLY A 142 96.78 -31.28 -52.96
CA GLY A 142 97.85 -32.28 -52.77
C GLY A 142 97.66 -33.53 -53.64
N PHE A 143 98.74 -34.22 -54.04
CA PHE A 143 98.69 -35.53 -54.74
C PHE A 143 100.06 -36.26 -54.75
N GLN A 144 100.09 -37.52 -55.19
CA GLN A 144 101.28 -38.39 -55.33
C GLN A 144 101.23 -39.20 -56.64
N ALA A 145 102.38 -39.70 -57.13
CA ALA A 145 102.45 -40.63 -58.27
C ALA A 145 103.23 -41.92 -57.95
N ALA A 146 102.93 -43.00 -58.66
CA ALA A 146 103.56 -44.32 -58.54
C ALA A 146 104.64 -44.61 -59.62
N TYR A 147 105.06 -43.56 -60.35
CA TYR A 147 106.07 -43.62 -61.42
C TYR A 147 106.89 -42.32 -61.40
N ASN A 148 108.02 -42.34 -62.12
CA ASN A 148 108.85 -41.15 -62.32
C ASN A 148 108.46 -40.47 -63.64
N GLY A 149 108.50 -39.14 -63.70
CA GLY A 149 108.02 -38.41 -64.87
C GLY A 149 107.89 -36.92 -64.61
N THR A 150 106.86 -36.30 -65.18
CA THR A 150 106.48 -34.90 -64.92
C THR A 150 104.98 -34.75 -64.75
N TYR A 151 104.56 -33.73 -64.02
CA TYR A 151 103.17 -33.32 -63.91
C TYR A 151 102.94 -31.89 -64.39
N ALA A 152 101.71 -31.61 -64.79
CA ALA A 152 101.18 -30.27 -65.01
C ALA A 152 99.75 -30.19 -64.49
N ILE A 153 99.41 -29.11 -63.77
CA ILE A 153 98.05 -28.72 -63.45
C ILE A 153 97.56 -27.84 -64.58
N LYS A 154 96.51 -28.27 -65.28
CA LYS A 154 96.03 -27.63 -66.51
C LYS A 154 94.58 -27.16 -66.42
N SER A 155 94.25 -26.11 -67.14
CA SER A 155 92.89 -25.74 -67.53
C SER A 155 92.62 -26.22 -68.95
N GLY A 156 91.41 -26.72 -69.24
CA GLY A 156 91.06 -27.23 -70.58
C GLY A 156 90.04 -28.37 -70.52
N ALA A 157 89.89 -29.08 -71.64
CA ALA A 157 89.06 -30.28 -71.73
C ALA A 157 89.85 -31.58 -71.47
N ASP A 158 91.15 -31.57 -71.74
CA ASP A 158 92.06 -32.71 -71.61
C ASP A 158 93.51 -32.25 -71.38
N CYS A 159 94.39 -33.18 -71.03
CA CYS A 159 95.81 -32.95 -70.75
C CYS A 159 96.68 -32.68 -71.99
N ALA A 160 96.22 -33.05 -73.19
CA ALA A 160 96.96 -32.81 -74.43
C ALA A 160 96.76 -31.37 -74.94
N THR A 161 95.53 -30.86 -74.88
CA THR A 161 95.11 -29.52 -75.33
C THR A 161 95.13 -28.47 -74.24
N GLY A 162 95.04 -28.87 -72.96
CA GLY A 162 94.96 -27.95 -71.83
C GLY A 162 96.21 -27.09 -71.62
N THR A 163 96.00 -25.89 -71.08
CA THR A 163 97.04 -24.91 -70.76
C THR A 163 97.44 -25.04 -69.29
N THR A 164 98.73 -25.13 -69.00
CA THR A 164 99.24 -25.22 -67.62
C THR A 164 98.95 -23.93 -66.86
N TYR A 165 98.46 -24.03 -65.63
CA TYR A 165 98.28 -22.87 -64.75
C TYR A 165 99.62 -22.17 -64.48
N PRO A 166 99.67 -20.83 -64.40
CA PRO A 166 100.91 -20.06 -64.25
C PRO A 166 101.45 -20.03 -62.81
N ASP A 167 100.73 -20.59 -61.86
CA ASP A 167 101.01 -20.59 -60.42
C ASP A 167 102.31 -21.32 -60.05
N ALA A 168 102.97 -20.86 -58.99
CA ALA A 168 104.25 -21.42 -58.54
C ALA A 168 104.07 -22.87 -58.04
N GLY A 169 104.59 -23.84 -58.81
CA GLY A 169 104.43 -25.27 -58.54
C GLY A 169 103.31 -25.93 -59.34
N ALA A 170 102.60 -25.23 -60.22
CA ALA A 170 101.59 -25.84 -61.10
C ALA A 170 102.18 -26.81 -62.16
N SER A 171 103.50 -26.98 -62.25
CA SER A 171 104.13 -28.09 -62.96
C SER A 171 105.49 -28.44 -62.36
N GLY A 172 105.95 -29.68 -62.54
CA GLY A 172 107.20 -30.16 -61.98
C GLY A 172 107.50 -31.63 -62.28
N ALA A 173 108.51 -32.17 -61.62
CA ALA A 173 108.86 -33.59 -61.72
C ALA A 173 107.93 -34.45 -60.85
N LEU A 174 107.53 -35.61 -61.37
CA LEU A 174 106.99 -36.71 -60.57
C LEU A 174 108.12 -37.64 -60.16
N THR A 175 108.20 -37.93 -58.86
CA THR A 175 109.05 -38.99 -58.31
C THR A 175 108.15 -39.98 -57.59
N SER A 176 108.31 -41.27 -57.89
CA SER A 176 107.45 -42.33 -57.34
C SER A 176 107.41 -42.30 -55.81
N GLY A 177 106.22 -42.12 -55.25
CA GLY A 177 105.96 -42.08 -53.81
C GLY A 177 106.18 -40.73 -53.12
N VAL A 178 106.50 -39.66 -53.86
CA VAL A 178 106.74 -38.32 -53.28
C VAL A 178 105.50 -37.43 -53.41
N PRO A 179 105.01 -36.79 -52.33
CA PRO A 179 103.88 -35.86 -52.41
C PRO A 179 104.25 -34.52 -53.05
N VAL A 180 103.32 -34.03 -53.86
CA VAL A 180 103.28 -32.71 -54.47
C VAL A 180 102.15 -31.92 -53.82
N ASN A 181 102.38 -30.63 -53.54
CA ASN A 181 101.33 -29.68 -53.18
C ASN A 181 101.37 -28.47 -54.12
N VAL A 182 100.22 -27.95 -54.50
CA VAL A 182 100.03 -26.82 -55.41
C VAL A 182 98.99 -25.87 -54.83
N THR A 183 99.27 -24.58 -54.81
CA THR A 183 98.29 -23.53 -54.53
C THR A 183 97.74 -23.00 -55.86
N LEU A 184 96.43 -22.76 -55.94
CA LEU A 184 95.82 -21.91 -56.95
C LEU A 184 95.11 -20.75 -56.25
N ASP A 185 95.26 -19.52 -56.75
CA ASP A 185 94.71 -18.30 -56.13
C ASP A 185 93.75 -17.55 -57.08
N ALA A 186 92.67 -17.01 -56.54
CA ALA A 186 91.65 -16.28 -57.31
C ALA A 186 92.04 -14.81 -57.59
N THR A 187 93.13 -14.31 -57.02
CA THR A 187 93.54 -12.90 -57.04
C THR A 187 94.95 -12.65 -57.59
N THR A 188 95.83 -13.65 -57.56
CA THR A 188 97.24 -13.53 -57.96
C THR A 188 97.68 -14.65 -58.89
N GLY A 189 98.27 -14.29 -60.04
CA GLY A 189 98.71 -15.22 -61.06
C GLY A 189 98.66 -14.61 -62.47
N GLY A 190 99.28 -15.27 -63.46
CA GLY A 190 99.23 -14.83 -64.87
C GLY A 190 97.86 -15.03 -65.54
N SER A 191 96.98 -15.80 -64.90
CA SER A 191 95.57 -16.04 -65.24
C SER A 191 94.91 -16.62 -63.99
N PRO A 192 94.40 -15.78 -63.07
CA PRO A 192 93.75 -16.26 -61.85
C PRO A 192 92.44 -17.01 -62.17
N LEU A 193 91.94 -17.77 -61.20
CA LEU A 193 90.67 -18.48 -61.31
C LEU A 193 89.51 -17.49 -61.57
N ALA A 194 88.64 -17.82 -62.52
CA ALA A 194 87.53 -16.96 -62.94
C ALA A 194 86.32 -17.09 -61.98
N PRO A 195 85.43 -16.09 -61.88
CA PRO A 195 84.18 -16.24 -61.13
C PRO A 195 83.35 -17.47 -61.54
N GLY A 196 82.79 -18.20 -60.56
CA GLY A 196 82.06 -19.46 -60.73
C GLY A 196 82.95 -20.72 -60.71
N THR A 197 82.42 -21.83 -61.22
CA THR A 197 83.08 -23.14 -61.18
C THR A 197 84.26 -23.23 -62.17
N ASN A 198 85.47 -23.43 -61.65
CA ASN A 198 86.69 -23.68 -62.43
C ASN A 198 87.05 -25.16 -62.37
N THR A 199 87.29 -25.78 -63.52
CA THR A 199 87.84 -27.14 -63.61
C THR A 199 89.37 -27.09 -63.77
N TYR A 200 90.09 -27.87 -62.97
CA TYR A 200 91.52 -28.12 -63.15
C TYR A 200 91.81 -29.61 -63.34
N ILE A 201 92.82 -29.90 -64.15
CA ILE A 201 93.22 -31.26 -64.52
C ILE A 201 94.62 -31.52 -63.99
N ILE A 202 94.80 -32.61 -63.24
CA ILE A 202 96.12 -33.14 -62.86
C ILE A 202 96.56 -34.07 -63.98
N CYS A 203 97.61 -33.67 -64.71
CA CYS A 203 98.14 -34.37 -65.87
C CYS A 203 99.51 -34.98 -65.54
N GLY A 204 99.67 -36.29 -65.74
CA GLY A 204 100.90 -37.01 -65.43
C GLY A 204 101.49 -37.76 -66.64
N THR A 205 102.77 -37.54 -66.92
CA THR A 205 103.49 -38.13 -68.07
C THR A 205 104.75 -38.86 -67.60
N ASP A 206 104.95 -40.09 -68.08
CA ASP A 206 106.18 -40.87 -67.84
C ASP A 206 107.36 -40.30 -68.66
N THR A 207 108.57 -40.67 -68.23
CA THR A 207 109.90 -40.39 -68.81
C THR A 207 110.04 -40.52 -70.33
N GLY A 208 109.17 -41.29 -71.00
CA GLY A 208 109.07 -41.39 -72.46
C GLY A 208 107.97 -40.52 -73.08
N PRO A 209 107.92 -39.20 -72.77
CA PRO A 209 106.82 -38.24 -73.01
C PRO A 209 105.37 -38.75 -73.15
N THR A 210 105.00 -39.86 -72.52
CA THR A 210 103.71 -40.52 -72.71
C THR A 210 102.78 -40.16 -71.56
N LEU A 211 101.59 -39.66 -71.88
CA LEU A 211 100.54 -39.39 -70.91
C LEU A 211 100.10 -40.72 -70.26
N GLN A 212 100.22 -40.81 -68.94
CA GLN A 212 99.78 -41.94 -68.13
C GLN A 212 98.48 -41.62 -67.37
N ASP A 213 98.35 -40.38 -66.89
CA ASP A 213 97.25 -39.95 -66.02
C ASP A 213 96.64 -38.61 -66.41
N GLU A 214 95.33 -38.53 -66.22
CA GLU A 214 94.48 -37.38 -66.48
C GLU A 214 93.33 -37.41 -65.46
N ILE A 215 93.28 -36.43 -64.54
CA ILE A 215 92.35 -36.45 -63.41
C ILE A 215 91.76 -35.06 -63.16
N PHE A 216 90.43 -34.95 -63.25
CA PHE A 216 89.68 -33.69 -63.13
C PHE A 216 89.26 -33.37 -61.69
N ARG A 217 89.24 -32.08 -61.33
CA ARG A 217 88.77 -31.52 -60.05
C ARG A 217 88.19 -30.11 -60.27
N THR A 218 87.48 -29.59 -59.27
CA THR A 218 86.78 -28.29 -59.36
C THR A 218 86.95 -27.43 -58.11
N VAL A 219 86.98 -26.11 -58.30
CA VAL A 219 86.93 -25.08 -57.25
C VAL A 219 86.03 -23.94 -57.73
N GLU A 220 85.28 -23.33 -56.83
CA GLU A 220 84.26 -22.32 -57.15
C GLU A 220 84.65 -20.95 -56.57
N VAL A 221 84.65 -19.92 -57.42
CA VAL A 221 84.99 -18.54 -57.03
C VAL A 221 83.70 -17.74 -56.87
N ASP A 222 83.32 -17.47 -55.62
CA ASP A 222 82.17 -16.64 -55.26
C ASP A 222 82.62 -15.34 -54.60
N SER A 223 82.03 -14.23 -55.01
CA SER A 223 82.35 -12.88 -54.51
C SER A 223 81.11 -12.01 -54.39
N ALA A 224 79.92 -12.64 -54.33
CA ALA A 224 78.73 -12.02 -53.78
C ALA A 224 78.93 -11.71 -52.28
N ALA A 225 77.90 -11.18 -51.64
CA ALA A 225 77.85 -11.09 -50.19
C ALA A 225 76.42 -11.35 -49.73
N PRO A 226 76.23 -12.03 -48.59
CA PRO A 226 74.90 -12.43 -48.15
C PRO A 226 74.05 -11.22 -47.77
N THR A 227 72.74 -11.38 -47.91
CA THR A 227 71.71 -10.39 -47.53
C THR A 227 70.92 -10.90 -46.32
N ILE A 228 70.37 -9.97 -45.53
CA ILE A 228 69.55 -10.26 -44.35
C ILE A 228 68.14 -9.73 -44.60
N SER A 229 67.12 -10.47 -44.16
CA SER A 229 65.73 -10.00 -44.13
C SER A 229 64.97 -10.48 -42.88
N GLU A 230 64.02 -9.67 -42.42
CA GLU A 230 63.29 -9.83 -41.17
C GLU A 230 61.82 -10.25 -41.35
N SER A 231 61.24 -10.89 -40.34
CA SER A 231 59.80 -11.20 -40.28
C SER A 231 59.32 -11.30 -38.83
N PRO A 232 58.25 -10.61 -38.40
CA PRO A 232 57.46 -9.63 -39.18
C PRO A 232 58.25 -8.35 -39.46
N THR A 233 57.77 -7.55 -40.41
CA THR A 233 58.40 -6.28 -40.83
C THR A 233 58.51 -5.27 -39.68
N ALA A 234 59.62 -4.52 -39.67
CA ALA A 234 59.87 -3.43 -38.73
C ALA A 234 58.76 -2.35 -38.72
N GLY A 235 58.50 -1.75 -37.55
CA GLY A 235 57.47 -0.71 -37.35
C GLY A 235 56.61 -0.91 -36.10
N ASN A 236 55.45 -0.24 -36.05
CA ASN A 236 54.49 -0.33 -34.94
C ASN A 236 53.79 -1.70 -34.91
N GLN A 237 53.71 -2.32 -33.73
CA GLN A 237 53.19 -3.67 -33.52
C GLN A 237 52.04 -3.66 -32.50
N SER A 238 50.84 -4.05 -32.93
CA SER A 238 49.64 -4.18 -32.07
C SER A 238 49.55 -5.51 -31.30
N THR A 239 50.54 -6.38 -31.48
CA THR A 239 50.70 -7.68 -30.81
C THR A 239 52.19 -7.91 -30.59
N VAL A 240 52.60 -8.43 -29.44
CA VAL A 240 54.02 -8.72 -29.14
C VAL A 240 54.57 -9.74 -30.14
N PRO A 241 55.57 -9.40 -30.99
CA PRO A 241 56.07 -10.29 -32.02
C PRO A 241 57.29 -11.12 -31.57
N SER A 242 57.57 -12.16 -32.35
CA SER A 242 58.86 -12.87 -32.34
C SER A 242 59.54 -12.66 -33.69
N VAL A 243 60.65 -11.92 -33.69
CA VAL A 243 61.35 -11.47 -34.91
C VAL A 243 62.31 -12.55 -35.39
N THR A 244 62.03 -13.10 -36.57
CA THR A 244 62.91 -14.04 -37.27
C THR A 244 63.80 -13.28 -38.25
N LEU A 245 65.11 -13.41 -38.10
CA LEU A 245 66.09 -13.01 -39.11
C LEU A 245 66.40 -14.18 -40.04
N THR A 246 66.61 -13.89 -41.31
CA THR A 246 66.95 -14.87 -42.36
C THR A 246 68.11 -14.34 -43.19
N CYS A 247 68.96 -15.27 -43.66
CA CYS A 247 70.14 -14.96 -44.48
C CYS A 247 69.99 -15.57 -45.87
N GLY A 248 70.16 -14.78 -46.93
CA GLY A 248 69.99 -15.19 -48.31
C GLY A 248 71.14 -14.72 -49.20
N ASP A 249 71.73 -15.65 -49.96
CA ASP A 249 72.97 -15.41 -50.72
C ASP A 249 72.76 -15.48 -52.25
N GLY A 250 71.51 -15.34 -52.72
CA GLY A 250 71.16 -15.13 -54.14
C GLY A 250 71.50 -16.24 -55.15
N GLY A 251 72.26 -17.27 -54.77
CA GLY A 251 72.83 -18.28 -55.65
C GLY A 251 74.37 -18.43 -55.56
N GLY A 252 75.02 -17.72 -54.63
CA GLY A 252 76.44 -17.88 -54.29
C GLY A 252 76.73 -19.10 -53.41
N SER A 253 77.84 -19.04 -52.68
CA SER A 253 78.39 -20.13 -51.85
C SER A 253 77.49 -20.53 -50.68
N GLY A 254 76.59 -19.64 -50.24
CA GLY A 254 75.59 -19.89 -49.20
C GLY A 254 76.01 -19.38 -47.81
N CYS A 255 75.01 -19.00 -47.01
CA CYS A 255 75.25 -18.36 -45.71
C CYS A 255 75.84 -19.33 -44.67
N ASN A 256 76.93 -18.91 -44.04
CA ASN A 256 77.73 -19.66 -43.08
C ASN A 256 77.42 -19.23 -41.63
N GLY A 257 77.15 -17.94 -41.38
CA GLY A 257 76.82 -17.46 -40.05
C GLY A 257 76.18 -16.06 -40.01
N MET A 258 75.56 -15.75 -38.88
CA MET A 258 75.00 -14.43 -38.56
C MET A 258 75.32 -14.03 -37.11
N ALA A 259 75.64 -12.75 -36.90
CA ALA A 259 75.77 -12.12 -35.60
C ALA A 259 74.76 -10.97 -35.47
N TYR A 260 74.27 -10.71 -34.25
CA TYR A 260 73.27 -9.68 -33.99
C TYR A 260 73.48 -9.00 -32.63
N ASN A 261 72.90 -7.81 -32.48
CA ASN A 261 72.81 -7.04 -31.25
C ASN A 261 71.41 -6.44 -31.10
N VAL A 262 70.96 -6.20 -29.87
CA VAL A 262 69.60 -5.73 -29.58
C VAL A 262 69.62 -4.73 -28.42
N ALA A 263 68.81 -3.68 -28.53
CA ALA A 263 68.55 -2.73 -27.43
C ALA A 263 67.06 -2.39 -27.33
N ASN A 264 66.59 -2.11 -26.12
CA ASN A 264 65.20 -1.80 -25.80
C ASN A 264 65.07 -0.65 -24.78
N VAL A 265 63.97 0.10 -24.85
CA VAL A 265 63.60 1.16 -23.89
C VAL A 265 62.07 1.25 -23.75
N ALA A 266 61.56 1.70 -22.60
CA ALA A 266 60.13 1.91 -22.40
C ALA A 266 59.55 2.96 -23.38
N ALA A 267 58.40 2.66 -23.99
CA ALA A 267 57.68 3.59 -24.83
C ALA A 267 57.11 4.76 -23.97
N PRO A 268 57.13 6.02 -24.44
CA PRO A 268 57.46 6.48 -25.79
C PRO A 268 58.87 7.12 -25.88
N ALA A 269 59.92 6.45 -25.39
CA ALA A 269 61.29 6.90 -25.64
C ALA A 269 61.69 6.76 -27.13
N ALA A 270 62.74 7.48 -27.54
CA ALA A 270 63.31 7.34 -28.89
C ALA A 270 63.97 5.95 -29.06
N ALA A 271 63.97 5.42 -30.29
CA ALA A 271 64.58 4.14 -30.59
C ALA A 271 66.05 4.09 -30.14
N PRO A 272 66.47 3.06 -29.38
CA PRO A 272 67.84 2.96 -28.90
C PRO A 272 68.77 2.55 -30.04
N ASN A 273 70.03 2.98 -29.99
CA ASN A 273 71.06 2.49 -30.89
C ASN A 273 71.87 1.40 -30.17
N PRO A 274 71.86 0.13 -30.62
CA PRO A 274 72.83 -0.86 -30.20
C PRO A 274 74.25 -0.49 -30.71
N ALA A 275 75.18 -1.45 -30.63
CA ALA A 275 76.49 -1.33 -31.25
C ALA A 275 76.64 -2.39 -32.35
N ASP A 276 77.22 -2.01 -33.49
CA ASP A 276 77.39 -2.86 -34.67
C ASP A 276 77.88 -4.28 -34.31
N PRO A 277 77.12 -5.34 -34.67
CA PRO A 277 77.56 -6.72 -34.46
C PRO A 277 78.71 -7.07 -35.40
N SER A 278 79.48 -8.10 -35.05
CA SER A 278 80.64 -8.57 -35.81
C SER A 278 80.75 -10.09 -35.81
N ILE A 279 81.33 -10.65 -36.88
CA ILE A 279 81.53 -12.08 -37.11
C ILE A 279 82.82 -12.30 -37.92
N ASN A 280 83.48 -13.46 -37.80
CA ASN A 280 84.68 -13.80 -38.56
C ASN A 280 84.36 -14.27 -39.99
N ALA A 281 85.39 -14.31 -40.86
CA ALA A 281 85.25 -14.79 -42.24
C ALA A 281 84.99 -16.30 -42.34
N ASP A 282 85.23 -17.07 -41.28
CA ASP A 282 84.94 -18.50 -41.17
C ASP A 282 83.57 -18.80 -40.54
N GLY A 283 82.75 -17.79 -40.24
CA GLY A 283 81.47 -17.93 -39.54
C GLY A 283 81.57 -17.96 -38.01
N THR A 284 82.78 -17.93 -37.43
CA THR A 284 82.98 -17.97 -35.97
C THR A 284 82.99 -16.57 -35.32
N GLY A 285 83.17 -16.51 -34.00
CA GLY A 285 83.52 -15.26 -33.30
C GLY A 285 82.42 -14.20 -33.27
N ALA A 286 81.15 -14.59 -33.44
CA ALA A 286 80.00 -13.68 -33.36
C ALA A 286 79.97 -12.90 -32.04
N ASN A 287 79.90 -11.57 -32.14
CA ASN A 287 79.95 -10.63 -31.02
C ASN A 287 78.94 -9.49 -31.27
N PRO A 288 77.98 -9.21 -30.35
CA PRO A 288 77.82 -9.81 -29.02
C PRO A 288 77.05 -11.14 -28.98
N SER A 289 76.37 -11.55 -30.05
CA SER A 289 75.62 -12.83 -30.07
C SER A 289 75.51 -13.41 -31.47
N SER A 290 75.57 -14.75 -31.58
CA SER A 290 75.25 -15.48 -32.80
C SER A 290 73.74 -15.69 -32.94
N TYR A 291 73.20 -15.43 -34.12
CA TYR A 291 71.77 -15.67 -34.39
C TYR A 291 71.51 -17.17 -34.58
N SER A 292 70.53 -17.70 -33.84
CA SER A 292 70.18 -19.14 -33.86
C SER A 292 68.70 -19.44 -33.55
N ALA A 293 67.94 -18.45 -33.09
CA ALA A 293 66.50 -18.53 -32.80
C ALA A 293 65.87 -17.13 -32.94
N ALA A 294 64.54 -17.07 -33.09
CA ALA A 294 63.80 -15.81 -33.19
C ALA A 294 63.88 -14.97 -31.90
N ILE A 295 63.87 -13.65 -32.07
CA ILE A 295 64.05 -12.65 -31.01
C ILE A 295 62.67 -12.23 -30.51
N ASN A 296 62.29 -12.66 -29.31
CA ASN A 296 61.03 -12.26 -28.68
C ASN A 296 61.13 -10.83 -28.13
N LEU A 297 60.22 -9.95 -28.54
CA LEU A 297 60.13 -8.60 -27.97
C LEU A 297 59.24 -8.61 -26.70
N SER A 298 59.23 -7.48 -25.99
CA SER A 298 58.32 -7.17 -24.87
C SER A 298 57.14 -6.31 -25.34
N ASP A 299 56.16 -6.08 -24.46
CA ASP A 299 55.13 -5.05 -24.65
C ASP A 299 55.56 -3.70 -24.03
N GLN A 300 55.01 -2.60 -24.53
CA GLN A 300 55.24 -1.22 -24.09
C GLN A 300 56.71 -0.74 -24.19
N GLU A 301 57.48 -1.29 -25.13
CA GLU A 301 58.87 -0.91 -25.38
C GLU A 301 59.15 -0.63 -26.86
N VAL A 302 60.15 0.23 -27.10
CA VAL A 302 60.76 0.49 -28.39
C VAL A 302 62.06 -0.31 -28.49
N TRP A 303 62.15 -1.15 -29.50
CA TRP A 303 63.24 -2.08 -29.75
C TRP A 303 64.02 -1.69 -31.00
N THR A 304 65.32 -2.00 -31.01
CA THR A 304 66.19 -1.94 -32.20
C THR A 304 67.04 -3.20 -32.26
N ILE A 305 67.11 -3.83 -33.44
CA ILE A 305 67.89 -5.03 -33.74
C ILE A 305 68.86 -4.70 -34.86
N GLU A 306 70.16 -4.91 -34.62
CA GLU A 306 71.22 -4.79 -35.62
C GLU A 306 71.79 -6.18 -35.95
N ALA A 307 72.10 -6.47 -37.21
CA ALA A 307 72.55 -7.80 -37.66
C ALA A 307 73.57 -7.75 -38.81
N ILE A 308 74.49 -8.71 -38.84
CA ILE A 308 75.48 -8.92 -39.91
C ILE A 308 75.64 -10.41 -40.24
N ALA A 309 75.90 -10.74 -41.51
CA ALA A 309 76.01 -12.10 -42.03
C ALA A 309 77.35 -12.36 -42.74
N VAL A 310 77.71 -13.64 -42.90
CA VAL A 310 78.89 -14.10 -43.66
C VAL A 310 78.58 -15.41 -44.41
N ASP A 311 79.13 -15.57 -45.61
CA ASP A 311 78.97 -16.77 -46.46
C ASP A 311 80.10 -17.80 -46.32
N LEU A 312 80.07 -18.86 -47.13
CA LEU A 312 81.03 -19.97 -47.13
C LEU A 312 82.33 -19.68 -47.91
N ALA A 313 82.37 -18.63 -48.74
CA ALA A 313 83.60 -18.11 -49.35
C ALA A 313 84.31 -17.07 -48.44
N GLY A 314 83.60 -16.51 -47.46
CA GLY A 314 84.05 -15.59 -46.43
C GLY A 314 83.64 -14.13 -46.62
N ASN A 315 82.75 -13.82 -47.57
CA ASN A 315 82.26 -12.45 -47.80
C ASN A 315 81.19 -12.08 -46.75
N ARG A 316 81.09 -10.79 -46.42
CA ARG A 316 80.23 -10.29 -45.33
C ARG A 316 79.19 -9.31 -45.82
N SER A 317 78.01 -9.34 -45.21
CA SER A 317 76.96 -8.35 -45.46
C SER A 317 77.34 -6.97 -44.90
N ALA A 318 76.59 -5.93 -45.31
CA ALA A 318 76.47 -4.72 -44.52
C ALA A 318 75.70 -5.01 -43.21
N VAL A 319 75.81 -4.13 -42.20
CA VAL A 319 74.95 -4.18 -41.02
C VAL A 319 73.53 -3.75 -41.42
N ALA A 320 72.54 -4.58 -41.12
CA ALA A 320 71.12 -4.25 -41.25
C ALA A 320 70.58 -3.83 -39.88
N SER A 321 69.67 -2.84 -39.82
CA SER A 321 69.10 -2.30 -38.58
C SER A 321 67.57 -2.18 -38.70
N TYR A 322 66.85 -2.70 -37.71
CA TYR A 322 65.38 -2.83 -37.69
C TYR A 322 64.83 -2.30 -36.37
N SER A 323 63.80 -1.45 -36.40
CA SER A 323 63.20 -0.89 -35.18
C SER A 323 61.70 -1.20 -35.07
N TYR A 324 61.24 -1.45 -33.85
CA TYR A 324 59.87 -1.87 -33.54
C TYR A 324 59.33 -1.06 -32.37
N VAL A 325 58.05 -0.67 -32.43
CA VAL A 325 57.34 -0.06 -31.29
C VAL A 325 56.20 -0.99 -30.92
N VAL A 326 56.24 -1.59 -29.73
CA VAL A 326 55.21 -2.53 -29.27
C VAL A 326 54.36 -1.85 -28.19
N ASP A 327 53.04 -1.76 -28.40
CA ASP A 327 52.08 -1.39 -27.37
C ASP A 327 50.73 -2.06 -27.67
N THR A 328 50.47 -3.15 -26.98
CA THR A 328 49.21 -3.92 -27.06
C THR A 328 48.14 -3.39 -26.10
N ALA A 329 48.55 -2.61 -25.11
CA ALA A 329 47.68 -2.12 -24.05
C ALA A 329 47.02 -0.78 -24.43
N PHE A 330 45.75 -0.64 -24.06
CA PHE A 330 45.03 0.63 -24.11
C PHE A 330 45.10 1.33 -22.75
N SER A 331 44.77 2.62 -22.70
CA SER A 331 44.66 3.37 -21.45
C SER A 331 43.49 2.87 -20.58
N SER A 332 43.70 2.87 -19.26
CA SER A 332 42.66 2.67 -18.26
C SER A 332 41.93 3.99 -18.00
N LEU A 333 40.80 4.18 -18.69
CA LEU A 333 39.94 5.35 -18.52
C LEU A 333 38.97 5.16 -17.35
N ALA A 334 38.86 6.16 -16.48
CA ALA A 334 38.12 6.05 -15.22
C ALA A 334 37.29 7.32 -14.90
N SER A 335 36.37 7.14 -13.95
CA SER A 335 35.52 8.19 -13.36
C SER A 335 34.84 9.16 -14.37
N PRO A 336 34.09 8.65 -15.37
CA PRO A 336 33.37 9.49 -16.31
C PRO A 336 32.17 10.17 -15.63
N VAL A 337 32.17 11.50 -15.55
CA VAL A 337 31.11 12.27 -14.88
C VAL A 337 30.63 13.40 -15.78
N ALA A 338 29.32 13.44 -16.03
CA ALA A 338 28.63 14.59 -16.60
C ALA A 338 28.19 15.53 -15.47
N SER A 339 28.52 16.82 -15.55
CA SER A 339 28.10 17.81 -14.54
C SER A 339 26.57 17.98 -14.49
N ASN A 340 25.91 17.89 -15.65
CA ASN A 340 24.47 17.68 -15.77
C ASN A 340 24.24 16.38 -16.58
N PRO A 341 23.78 15.28 -15.96
CA PRO A 341 23.45 14.04 -16.68
C PRO A 341 22.11 14.11 -17.44
N TYR A 342 21.32 15.15 -17.21
CA TYR A 342 20.10 15.48 -17.95
C TYR A 342 20.22 16.94 -18.42
N VAL A 343 19.93 17.24 -19.69
CA VAL A 343 20.09 18.57 -20.29
C VAL A 343 18.92 18.94 -21.20
N SER A 344 18.60 20.22 -21.27
CA SER A 344 17.49 20.77 -22.07
C SER A 344 17.89 22.06 -22.77
N SER A 345 17.41 22.35 -23.98
CA SER A 345 17.52 23.68 -24.59
C SER A 345 16.44 24.67 -24.13
N THR A 346 15.35 24.19 -23.55
CA THR A 346 14.24 24.98 -22.97
C THR A 346 14.30 25.11 -21.44
N GLY A 347 14.91 24.14 -20.75
CA GLY A 347 15.04 24.07 -19.30
C GLY A 347 16.28 24.78 -18.73
N THR A 348 16.47 24.69 -17.42
CA THR A 348 17.55 25.41 -16.71
C THR A 348 18.94 24.80 -16.88
N LYS A 349 19.06 23.49 -17.18
CA LYS A 349 20.36 22.80 -17.30
C LYS A 349 20.79 22.71 -18.78
N THR A 350 21.13 23.86 -19.37
CA THR A 350 21.31 24.02 -20.83
C THR A 350 22.58 23.40 -21.43
N SER A 351 23.49 22.90 -20.59
CA SER A 351 24.75 22.31 -21.03
C SER A 351 25.33 21.37 -19.97
N THR A 352 26.24 20.50 -20.39
CA THR A 352 27.00 19.60 -19.50
C THR A 352 28.49 19.61 -19.84
N THR A 353 29.33 19.28 -18.87
CA THR A 353 30.79 19.11 -19.04
C THR A 353 31.16 17.69 -18.65
N ILE A 354 31.97 17.03 -19.46
CA ILE A 354 32.38 15.64 -19.26
C ILE A 354 33.78 15.61 -18.64
N GLY A 355 33.86 15.29 -17.35
CA GLY A 355 35.09 15.03 -16.62
C GLY A 355 35.45 13.54 -16.62
N TRP A 356 36.75 13.23 -16.72
CA TRP A 356 37.27 11.85 -16.69
C TRP A 356 38.78 11.83 -16.42
N THR A 357 39.31 10.67 -16.01
CA THR A 357 40.76 10.47 -15.78
C THR A 357 41.31 9.34 -16.65
N SER A 358 42.61 9.41 -16.95
CA SER A 358 43.40 8.34 -17.59
C SER A 358 44.60 7.99 -16.71
N ASP A 359 45.09 6.76 -16.83
CA ASP A 359 46.37 6.30 -16.29
C ASP A 359 47.57 6.74 -17.16
N ARG A 360 47.33 7.10 -18.42
CA ARG A 360 48.33 7.61 -19.38
C ARG A 360 48.21 9.14 -19.53
N SER A 361 49.25 9.76 -20.09
CA SER A 361 49.26 11.20 -20.35
C SER A 361 49.86 11.54 -21.72
N SER A 362 49.59 12.77 -22.18
CA SER A 362 49.96 13.26 -23.51
C SER A 362 49.48 12.34 -24.65
N ARG A 363 48.37 11.62 -24.46
CA ARG A 363 47.76 10.77 -25.48
C ARG A 363 46.68 11.56 -26.22
N PRO A 364 46.50 11.39 -27.55
CA PRO A 364 45.35 11.94 -28.26
C PRO A 364 44.04 11.33 -27.75
N TYR A 365 43.04 12.18 -27.49
CA TYR A 365 41.69 11.76 -27.12
C TYR A 365 40.60 12.38 -28.02
N SER A 366 39.44 11.75 -28.04
CA SER A 366 38.19 12.33 -28.55
C SER A 366 37.01 11.95 -27.66
N ILE A 367 36.08 12.89 -27.45
CA ILE A 367 34.77 12.66 -26.84
C ILE A 367 33.73 12.69 -27.95
N ARG A 368 32.87 11.67 -28.01
CA ARG A 368 31.95 11.40 -29.13
C ARG A 368 30.53 11.18 -28.63
N ILE A 369 29.54 11.76 -29.32
CA ILE A 369 28.10 11.47 -29.12
C ILE A 369 27.67 10.38 -30.10
N ASN A 370 26.82 9.45 -29.64
CA ASN A 370 26.22 8.36 -30.44
C ASN A 370 27.26 7.54 -31.21
N SER A 371 28.27 7.06 -30.49
CA SER A 371 29.33 6.19 -31.04
C SER A 371 29.24 4.78 -30.45
N THR A 372 29.33 3.77 -31.31
CA THR A 372 29.41 2.35 -30.96
C THR A 372 30.84 1.94 -30.60
N ASP A 373 31.85 2.59 -31.16
CA ASP A 373 33.26 2.43 -30.84
C ASP A 373 34.03 3.77 -30.90
N CYS A 374 35.37 3.72 -30.97
CA CYS A 374 36.21 4.91 -31.01
C CYS A 374 36.54 5.44 -32.42
N THR A 375 35.87 4.92 -33.45
CA THR A 375 35.97 5.34 -34.84
C THR A 375 34.74 6.14 -35.31
N ASP A 376 33.55 5.80 -34.81
CA ASP A 376 32.25 6.37 -35.23
C ASP A 376 31.71 7.50 -34.33
N GLY A 377 30.45 7.90 -34.54
CA GLY A 377 29.80 8.98 -33.78
C GLY A 377 30.31 10.40 -34.10
N THR A 378 29.68 11.39 -33.48
CA THR A 378 30.02 12.82 -33.67
C THR A 378 31.03 13.26 -32.62
N VAL A 379 32.25 13.61 -33.03
CA VAL A 379 33.27 14.20 -32.13
C VAL A 379 32.81 15.58 -31.68
N ILE A 380 32.78 15.81 -30.36
CA ILE A 380 32.37 17.06 -29.71
C ILE A 380 33.49 17.73 -28.92
N ASP A 381 34.53 16.99 -28.56
CA ASP A 381 35.75 17.51 -27.93
C ASP A 381 36.94 16.60 -28.30
N SER A 382 38.14 17.15 -28.40
CA SER A 382 39.34 16.40 -28.77
C SER A 382 40.62 17.18 -28.48
N GLY A 383 41.66 16.49 -28.02
CA GLY A 383 42.95 17.10 -27.69
C GLY A 383 43.95 16.07 -27.21
N THR A 384 44.85 16.46 -26.30
CA THR A 384 45.77 15.55 -25.60
C THR A 384 45.56 15.60 -24.09
N THR A 385 45.69 14.46 -23.41
CA THR A 385 45.43 14.36 -21.96
C THR A 385 46.53 14.96 -21.09
N GLY A 386 46.12 15.69 -20.05
CA GLY A 386 46.99 16.12 -18.96
C GLY A 386 47.18 15.03 -17.91
N ALA A 387 48.21 15.18 -17.07
CA ALA A 387 48.58 14.22 -16.01
C ALA A 387 47.60 14.14 -14.81
N GLY A 388 46.34 14.52 -15.01
CA GLY A 388 45.26 14.47 -14.01
C GLY A 388 43.89 14.27 -14.63
N GLY A 389 43.81 13.78 -15.88
CA GLY A 389 42.58 13.67 -16.64
C GLY A 389 42.25 14.91 -17.48
N HIS A 390 40.98 15.03 -17.87
CA HIS A 390 40.44 16.13 -18.66
C HIS A 390 39.00 16.47 -18.22
N THR A 391 38.55 17.68 -18.54
CA THR A 391 37.14 18.07 -18.44
C THR A 391 36.76 18.89 -19.66
N SER A 392 35.73 18.46 -20.38
CA SER A 392 35.34 19.11 -21.63
C SER A 392 34.89 20.55 -21.42
N PRO A 393 34.94 21.39 -22.48
CA PRO A 393 34.10 22.58 -22.57
C PRO A 393 32.62 22.26 -22.34
N ALA A 394 31.81 23.28 -22.06
CA ALA A 394 30.36 23.11 -21.89
C ALA A 394 29.69 22.70 -23.21
N ILE A 395 29.23 21.46 -23.27
CA ILE A 395 28.50 20.87 -24.38
C ILE A 395 27.03 21.27 -24.23
N ALA A 396 26.53 22.14 -25.10
CA ALA A 396 25.14 22.58 -25.09
C ALA A 396 24.18 21.41 -25.41
N ALA A 397 22.96 21.45 -24.87
CA ALA A 397 21.90 20.46 -25.12
C ALA A 397 21.66 20.22 -26.63
N THR A 398 21.82 21.26 -27.46
CA THR A 398 21.65 21.20 -28.92
C THR A 398 22.70 20.36 -29.66
N ALA A 399 23.83 20.04 -29.04
CA ALA A 399 24.83 19.12 -29.63
C ALA A 399 24.32 17.67 -29.66
N PHE A 400 23.46 17.30 -28.71
CA PHE A 400 22.80 16.00 -28.63
C PHE A 400 21.65 15.98 -29.65
N SER A 401 21.93 15.42 -30.83
CA SER A 401 21.07 15.48 -32.03
C SER A 401 21.07 14.13 -32.77
N PRO A 402 20.01 13.77 -33.54
CA PRO A 402 18.91 14.63 -34.02
C PRO A 402 17.65 14.67 -33.13
N GLY A 403 17.46 13.73 -32.20
CA GLY A 403 16.24 13.65 -31.39
C GLY A 403 16.26 14.50 -30.12
N THR A 404 15.09 14.96 -29.69
CA THR A 404 14.83 15.43 -28.32
C THR A 404 14.37 14.24 -27.46
N ASP A 405 14.22 14.45 -26.16
CA ASP A 405 13.50 13.53 -25.25
C ASP A 405 14.03 12.07 -25.26
N GLN A 406 15.36 11.93 -25.36
CA GLN A 406 16.04 10.63 -25.48
C GLN A 406 17.43 10.59 -24.83
N ALA A 407 17.87 9.38 -24.48
CA ALA A 407 19.20 9.11 -23.94
C ALA A 407 20.26 9.09 -25.05
N TYR A 408 21.39 9.76 -24.81
CA TYR A 408 22.55 9.81 -25.70
C TYR A 408 23.77 9.15 -25.04
N THR A 409 24.38 8.19 -25.73
CA THR A 409 25.66 7.63 -25.32
C THR A 409 26.77 8.61 -25.64
N VAL A 410 27.52 9.03 -24.61
CA VAL A 410 28.77 9.78 -24.78
C VAL A 410 29.93 8.84 -24.52
N ARG A 411 30.80 8.67 -25.51
CA ARG A 411 32.01 7.84 -25.41
C ARG A 411 33.24 8.72 -25.34
N ILE A 412 34.16 8.35 -24.45
CA ILE A 412 35.48 8.95 -24.29
C ILE A 412 36.49 7.93 -24.80
N CYS A 413 37.34 8.36 -25.73
CA CYS A 413 38.27 7.53 -26.48
C CYS A 413 39.67 8.12 -26.39
N GLU A 414 40.66 7.30 -26.05
CA GLU A 414 42.08 7.70 -25.99
C GLU A 414 42.95 6.69 -26.75
N GLN A 415 43.98 7.19 -27.44
CA GLN A 415 44.91 6.40 -28.24
C GLN A 415 46.12 5.93 -27.42
N ASN A 416 46.55 4.69 -27.68
CA ASN A 416 47.78 4.13 -27.14
C ASN A 416 49.03 4.63 -27.89
N TYR A 417 50.23 4.13 -27.56
CA TYR A 417 51.50 4.64 -28.11
C TYR A 417 51.69 4.38 -29.61
N ILE A 418 51.00 3.39 -30.19
CA ILE A 418 51.02 3.10 -31.63
C ILE A 418 49.87 3.76 -32.42
N GLY A 419 49.01 4.53 -31.75
CA GLY A 419 47.90 5.29 -32.36
C GLY A 419 46.53 4.61 -32.34
N ASN A 420 46.43 3.40 -31.77
CA ASN A 420 45.17 2.66 -31.70
C ASN A 420 44.36 3.09 -30.46
N ALA A 421 43.07 3.39 -30.64
CA ALA A 421 42.12 3.55 -29.54
C ALA A 421 41.42 2.22 -29.23
N GLY A 422 41.12 1.97 -27.95
CA GLY A 422 40.32 0.82 -27.53
C GLY A 422 38.83 1.05 -27.76
N LEU A 423 37.96 0.30 -27.06
CA LEU A 423 36.52 0.58 -27.04
C LEU A 423 36.14 1.86 -26.28
N GLY A 424 37.10 2.48 -25.57
CA GLY A 424 36.85 3.66 -24.74
C GLY A 424 35.96 3.38 -23.53
N ILE A 425 35.52 4.44 -22.87
CA ILE A 425 34.57 4.40 -21.75
C ILE A 425 33.32 5.21 -22.10
N THR A 426 32.15 4.76 -21.65
CA THR A 426 30.86 5.41 -21.95
C THR A 426 30.16 5.92 -20.70
N LEU A 427 29.45 7.04 -20.85
CA LEU A 427 28.43 7.54 -19.94
C LEU A 427 27.15 7.87 -20.75
N THR A 428 26.04 8.11 -20.06
CA THR A 428 24.79 8.56 -20.70
C THR A 428 24.49 10.00 -20.31
N VAL A 429 24.09 10.81 -21.29
CA VAL A 429 23.45 12.11 -21.05
C VAL A 429 22.05 12.04 -21.65
N ASN A 430 21.03 12.32 -20.85
CA ASN A 430 19.66 12.42 -21.34
C ASN A 430 19.42 13.83 -21.86
N ARG A 431 18.97 13.95 -23.12
CA ARG A 431 18.41 15.21 -23.62
C ARG A 431 16.90 15.15 -23.44
N ASP A 432 16.33 16.17 -22.83
CA ASP A 432 14.94 16.19 -22.39
C ASP A 432 14.40 17.62 -22.48
N GLU A 433 13.51 17.90 -23.41
CA GLU A 433 12.96 19.24 -23.70
C GLU A 433 11.52 19.39 -23.18
N THR A 434 10.97 18.32 -22.59
CA THR A 434 9.55 18.19 -22.26
C THR A 434 9.33 18.52 -20.79
N ALA A 435 8.38 19.43 -20.51
CA ALA A 435 8.02 19.73 -19.13
C ALA A 435 7.13 18.61 -18.53
N PRO A 436 7.35 18.22 -17.26
CA PRO A 436 6.64 17.11 -16.63
C PRO A 436 5.15 17.42 -16.45
N ILE A 437 4.30 16.47 -16.80
CA ILE A 437 2.84 16.58 -16.73
C ILE A 437 2.38 16.33 -15.28
N ILE A 438 2.04 17.41 -14.57
CA ILE A 438 1.44 17.34 -13.24
C ILE A 438 -0.02 16.89 -13.36
N THR A 439 -0.36 15.78 -12.70
CA THR A 439 -1.71 15.21 -12.62
C THR A 439 -2.20 15.21 -11.16
N PRO A 440 -3.35 15.83 -10.83
CA PRO A 440 -3.91 15.77 -9.48
C PRO A 440 -4.51 14.39 -9.21
N VAL A 441 -3.99 13.69 -8.19
CA VAL A 441 -4.60 12.45 -7.66
C VAL A 441 -5.69 12.81 -6.66
N THR A 442 -5.42 13.78 -5.79
CA THR A 442 -6.48 14.52 -5.08
C THR A 442 -7.03 15.57 -6.05
N GLY A 443 -8.20 15.29 -6.65
CA GLY A 443 -8.75 16.06 -7.77
C GLY A 443 -8.96 17.55 -7.47
N ASN A 444 -8.74 18.39 -8.48
CA ASN A 444 -9.02 19.83 -8.39
C ASN A 444 -10.52 20.07 -8.09
N GLY A 445 -10.83 20.92 -7.11
CA GLY A 445 -12.18 21.15 -6.61
C GLY A 445 -12.71 20.05 -5.67
N ALA A 446 -11.89 19.08 -5.26
CA ALA A 446 -12.31 18.07 -4.27
C ALA A 446 -12.39 18.65 -2.85
N TYR A 447 -13.24 18.03 -2.03
CA TYR A 447 -13.16 18.16 -0.57
C TYR A 447 -11.93 17.41 -0.05
N VAL A 448 -11.14 18.08 0.78
CA VAL A 448 -9.98 17.50 1.47
C VAL A 448 -10.26 17.54 2.97
N PRO A 449 -10.40 16.38 3.64
CA PRO A 449 -10.53 16.35 5.10
C PRO A 449 -9.32 17.01 5.75
N TYR A 450 -9.55 17.74 6.83
CA TYR A 450 -8.57 18.65 7.44
C TYR A 450 -7.20 18.03 7.80
N SER A 451 -7.13 16.73 8.08
CA SER A 451 -5.91 15.98 8.40
C SER A 451 -5.42 15.07 7.26
N SER A 452 -6.01 15.17 6.08
CA SER A 452 -5.64 14.38 4.89
C SER A 452 -4.67 15.13 3.97
N SER A 453 -3.88 14.38 3.22
CA SER A 453 -2.91 14.92 2.29
C SER A 453 -3.48 15.18 0.89
N ILE A 454 -2.90 16.17 0.21
CA ILE A 454 -3.13 16.48 -1.19
C ILE A 454 -2.04 15.76 -2.00
N VAL A 455 -2.44 14.98 -3.01
CA VAL A 455 -1.53 14.10 -3.74
C VAL A 455 -1.49 14.47 -5.22
N TYR A 456 -0.29 14.61 -5.76
CA TYR A 456 -0.02 14.83 -7.18
C TYR A 456 0.88 13.74 -7.73
N SER A 457 0.62 13.29 -8.95
CA SER A 457 1.48 12.39 -9.71
C SER A 457 2.05 13.07 -10.95
N PHE A 458 3.21 12.59 -11.38
CA PHE A 458 3.95 13.07 -12.55
C PHE A 458 4.08 11.91 -13.55
N ASN A 459 4.14 12.22 -14.83
CA ASN A 459 4.45 11.23 -15.88
C ASN A 459 5.88 10.67 -15.75
N GLU A 460 6.79 11.38 -15.09
CA GLU A 460 8.22 11.05 -15.03
C GLU A 460 8.91 11.52 -13.73
N PRO A 461 10.16 11.09 -13.44
CA PRO A 461 10.86 11.43 -12.20
C PRO A 461 11.33 12.89 -12.13
N VAL A 462 10.77 13.67 -11.20
CA VAL A 462 11.14 15.09 -10.99
C VAL A 462 12.43 15.29 -10.19
N ASP A 463 12.96 16.52 -10.23
CA ASP A 463 14.02 17.02 -9.34
C ASP A 463 13.38 17.54 -8.03
N SER A 464 13.38 16.69 -7.01
CA SER A 464 12.77 16.99 -5.70
C SER A 464 13.45 18.13 -4.96
N GLY A 465 14.69 18.49 -5.31
CA GLY A 465 15.42 19.62 -4.73
C GLY A 465 15.08 20.98 -5.36
N ALA A 466 14.42 20.98 -6.52
CA ALA A 466 14.05 22.19 -7.26
C ALA A 466 12.54 22.52 -7.19
N THR A 467 11.71 21.60 -6.71
CA THR A 467 10.26 21.79 -6.63
C THR A 467 9.88 22.87 -5.61
N VAL A 468 8.88 23.68 -5.99
CA VAL A 468 8.39 24.82 -5.21
C VAL A 468 6.88 24.64 -4.96
N ILE A 469 6.51 24.62 -3.69
CA ILE A 469 5.14 24.81 -3.21
C ILE A 469 5.05 26.27 -2.75
N ALA A 470 4.52 27.16 -3.60
CA ALA A 470 4.43 28.60 -3.31
C ALA A 470 3.46 29.32 -4.25
N GLY A 471 2.64 30.21 -3.70
CA GLY A 471 1.73 31.10 -4.45
C GLY A 471 0.30 31.04 -3.95
N GLY A 472 -0.19 29.82 -3.67
CA GLY A 472 -1.53 29.57 -3.13
C GLY A 472 -1.63 29.74 -1.60
N ASP A 473 -2.87 29.81 -1.11
CA ASP A 473 -3.18 30.05 0.32
C ASP A 473 -2.53 29.00 1.26
N LEU A 474 -2.32 27.78 0.77
CA LEU A 474 -1.83 26.64 1.56
C LEU A 474 -0.30 26.59 1.72
N ALA A 475 0.46 27.46 1.04
CA ALA A 475 1.92 27.43 0.99
C ALA A 475 2.66 27.89 2.27
N ASN A 476 1.93 28.15 3.37
CA ASN A 476 2.49 28.33 4.72
C ASN A 476 1.96 27.25 5.69
N GLU A 477 1.20 26.29 5.19
CA GLU A 477 0.47 25.28 5.96
C GLU A 477 0.95 23.86 5.64
N ASP A 478 1.76 23.67 4.60
CA ASP A 478 2.21 22.37 4.14
C ASP A 478 3.53 21.90 4.78
N ASP A 479 3.75 20.58 4.76
CA ASP A 479 4.92 19.89 5.30
C ASP A 479 6.17 19.94 4.38
N GLY A 480 6.14 20.71 3.29
CA GLY A 480 7.13 20.68 2.21
C GLY A 480 6.95 19.51 1.23
N GLY A 481 6.03 18.59 1.51
CA GLY A 481 5.69 17.43 0.68
C GLY A 481 6.68 16.27 0.76
N THR A 482 6.14 15.06 0.94
CA THR A 482 6.88 13.80 0.91
C THR A 482 6.79 13.14 -0.47
N TYR A 483 7.94 12.80 -1.06
CA TYR A 483 8.01 12.10 -2.35
C TYR A 483 7.87 10.58 -2.22
N ASN A 484 7.32 9.93 -3.25
CA ASN A 484 7.51 8.51 -3.44
C ASN A 484 8.98 8.19 -3.83
N GLY A 485 9.42 6.95 -3.61
CA GLY A 485 10.81 6.53 -3.90
C GLY A 485 11.23 6.54 -5.38
N ALA A 486 10.31 6.86 -6.29
CA ALA A 486 10.57 7.03 -7.72
C ALA A 486 10.62 8.50 -8.17
N PHE A 487 10.28 9.45 -7.29
CA PHE A 487 10.05 10.86 -7.60
C PHE A 487 8.98 11.11 -8.67
N THR A 488 8.00 10.21 -8.80
CA THR A 488 6.85 10.33 -9.73
C THR A 488 5.55 10.72 -9.03
N GLN A 489 5.61 10.99 -7.71
CA GLN A 489 4.46 11.40 -6.91
C GLN A 489 4.95 12.19 -5.70
N ILE A 490 4.21 13.24 -5.33
CA ILE A 490 4.37 13.98 -4.08
C ILE A 490 3.05 13.91 -3.29
N GLN A 491 3.18 13.68 -1.99
CA GLN A 491 2.10 13.72 -1.01
C GLN A 491 2.37 14.92 -0.09
N ILE A 492 1.50 15.91 -0.13
CA ILE A 492 1.62 17.18 0.60
C ILE A 492 0.63 17.14 1.77
N ALA A 493 1.10 17.28 3.00
CA ALA A 493 0.31 17.14 4.23
C ALA A 493 0.34 18.43 5.07
N PRO A 494 -0.61 18.65 6.00
CA PRO A 494 -0.59 19.84 6.84
C PRO A 494 0.53 19.77 7.89
N ALA A 495 1.33 20.83 7.99
CA ALA A 495 2.42 20.96 8.93
C ALA A 495 1.95 21.01 10.40
N VAL A 496 2.73 20.39 11.28
CA VAL A 496 2.50 20.41 12.73
C VAL A 496 2.57 21.85 13.24
N GLY A 497 1.46 22.37 13.78
CA GLY A 497 1.44 23.66 14.44
C GLY A 497 1.17 24.87 13.55
N ALA A 498 0.86 24.69 12.26
CA ALA A 498 0.58 25.81 11.34
C ALA A 498 -0.61 26.68 11.79
N HIS A 499 -1.65 26.05 12.35
CA HIS A 499 -2.86 26.74 12.85
C HIS A 499 -3.02 26.71 14.35
N ALA A 500 -2.74 25.55 14.96
CA ALA A 500 -2.90 25.31 16.39
C ALA A 500 -1.75 24.44 16.91
N PRO A 501 -1.08 24.80 18.02
CA PRO A 501 0.11 24.11 18.50
C PRO A 501 -0.06 22.60 18.64
N GLY A 502 0.79 21.83 17.95
CA GLY A 502 0.81 20.36 18.01
C GLY A 502 -0.20 19.65 17.12
N LEU A 503 -1.08 20.37 16.41
CA LEU A 503 -2.04 19.76 15.47
C LEU A 503 -1.51 19.77 14.02
N MET A 504 -1.79 18.69 13.28
CA MET A 504 -1.61 18.61 11.82
C MET A 504 -2.98 18.75 11.15
N ILE A 505 -3.38 20.01 10.90
CA ILE A 505 -4.65 20.36 10.25
C ILE A 505 -4.39 21.43 9.20
N TRP A 506 -5.14 21.42 8.10
CA TRP A 506 -5.24 22.57 7.20
C TRP A 506 -6.20 23.62 7.78
N ALA A 507 -6.05 24.89 7.41
CA ALA A 507 -7.10 25.86 7.70
C ALA A 507 -8.33 25.59 6.83
N PRO A 508 -9.53 25.69 7.40
CA PRO A 508 -10.75 25.60 6.63
C PRO A 508 -10.92 26.82 5.70
N GLY A 509 -11.64 26.62 4.59
CA GLY A 509 -12.04 27.68 3.67
C GLY A 509 -12.54 27.12 2.32
N PRO A 510 -13.42 27.86 1.63
CA PRO A 510 -13.80 27.54 0.26
C PRO A 510 -12.64 27.84 -0.70
N SER A 511 -12.36 26.91 -1.62
CA SER A 511 -11.43 27.12 -2.74
C SER A 511 -9.97 27.45 -2.35
N ARG A 512 -9.46 26.91 -1.23
CA ARG A 512 -8.05 27.07 -0.80
C ARG A 512 -7.10 26.66 -1.92
N ALA A 513 -6.27 27.59 -2.38
CA ALA A 513 -5.33 27.36 -3.47
C ALA A 513 -4.05 26.65 -2.98
N LEU A 514 -3.59 25.67 -3.76
CA LEU A 514 -2.26 25.08 -3.66
C LEU A 514 -1.57 25.20 -5.03
N ASP A 515 -0.53 26.01 -5.07
CA ASP A 515 0.29 26.23 -6.27
C ASP A 515 1.53 25.35 -6.20
N LEU A 516 1.67 24.45 -7.16
CA LEU A 516 2.77 23.49 -7.26
C LEU A 516 3.53 23.73 -8.56
N THR A 517 4.82 24.06 -8.45
CA THR A 517 5.76 24.11 -9.57
C THR A 517 6.83 23.04 -9.40
N VAL A 518 6.86 22.06 -10.30
CA VAL A 518 7.89 21.01 -10.32
C VAL A 518 8.82 21.19 -11.50
N TYR A 519 10.04 20.68 -11.35
CA TYR A 519 11.04 20.66 -12.42
C TYR A 519 11.44 19.21 -12.68
N ASP A 520 11.63 18.82 -13.95
CA ASP A 520 12.27 17.55 -14.26
C ASP A 520 13.79 17.61 -13.98
N ARG A 521 14.50 16.52 -14.30
CA ARG A 521 15.93 16.41 -14.06
C ARG A 521 16.81 17.25 -14.99
N ALA A 522 16.36 17.59 -16.20
CA ALA A 522 16.97 18.58 -17.09
C ALA A 522 16.57 20.03 -16.73
N GLY A 523 15.58 20.19 -15.87
CA GLY A 523 15.11 21.45 -15.32
C GLY A 523 14.18 22.21 -16.26
N ASN A 524 13.40 21.55 -17.12
CA ASN A 524 12.16 22.16 -17.62
C ASN A 524 11.17 22.22 -16.45
N SER A 525 10.18 23.12 -16.52
CA SER A 525 9.25 23.37 -15.42
C SER A 525 7.80 23.26 -15.86
N ALA A 526 6.97 22.73 -14.96
CA ALA A 526 5.53 22.77 -15.06
C ALA A 526 4.94 23.34 -13.77
N SER A 527 3.88 24.14 -13.90
CA SER A 527 3.17 24.75 -12.78
C SER A 527 1.68 24.48 -12.90
N VAL A 528 1.05 24.12 -11.79
CA VAL A 528 -0.42 24.08 -11.66
C VAL A 528 -0.86 24.86 -10.43
N SER A 529 -2.06 25.44 -10.52
CA SER A 529 -2.80 25.99 -9.40
C SER A 529 -4.11 25.22 -9.30
N HIS A 530 -4.34 24.56 -8.16
CA HIS A 530 -5.59 23.85 -7.89
C HIS A 530 -6.23 24.36 -6.59
N THR A 531 -7.55 24.41 -6.58
CA THR A 531 -8.35 24.87 -5.45
C THR A 531 -9.02 23.69 -4.76
N TYR A 532 -8.92 23.61 -3.45
CA TYR A 532 -9.50 22.55 -2.64
C TYR A 532 -10.59 23.09 -1.70
N LEU A 533 -11.60 22.29 -1.40
CA LEU A 533 -12.60 22.64 -0.40
C LEU A 533 -12.16 22.05 0.94
N MET A 534 -11.88 22.93 1.89
CA MET A 534 -11.61 22.56 3.27
C MET A 534 -12.78 23.08 4.10
N GLN A 535 -13.56 22.16 4.64
CA GLN A 535 -14.79 22.45 5.38
C GLN A 535 -14.62 21.97 6.82
N ASP A 536 -15.59 22.32 7.67
CA ASP A 536 -15.68 21.76 9.01
C ASP A 536 -15.69 20.21 8.98
N GLY A 537 -15.34 19.60 10.11
CA GLY A 537 -15.22 18.16 10.22
C GLY A 537 -16.46 17.42 9.73
N MET A 538 -16.27 16.29 9.03
CA MET A 538 -17.36 15.41 8.65
C MET A 538 -18.26 15.08 9.85
N VAL A 539 -19.57 14.95 9.61
CA VAL A 539 -20.50 14.49 10.65
C VAL A 539 -20.12 13.06 11.06
N GLU A 540 -19.50 12.92 12.24
CA GLU A 540 -19.04 11.64 12.77
C GLU A 540 -19.85 11.24 14.02
N ALA A 541 -19.66 10.00 14.48
CA ALA A 541 -20.22 9.57 15.76
C ALA A 541 -19.43 10.23 16.90
N HIS A 542 -20.11 10.81 17.89
CA HIS A 542 -19.41 11.28 19.10
C HIS A 542 -18.83 10.10 19.88
N TYR A 543 -19.63 9.04 19.99
CA TYR A 543 -19.28 7.78 20.65
C TYR A 543 -19.01 6.66 19.64
N SER A 544 -17.73 6.36 19.40
CA SER A 544 -17.31 5.35 18.41
C SER A 544 -17.79 3.93 18.72
N ASN A 545 -18.00 3.59 19.99
CA ASN A 545 -18.58 2.29 20.39
C ASN A 545 -20.10 2.21 20.21
N ALA A 546 -20.76 3.34 19.91
CA ALA A 546 -22.19 3.42 19.59
C ALA A 546 -22.43 4.18 18.26
N LYS A 547 -21.55 3.96 17.27
CA LYS A 547 -21.57 4.60 15.94
C LYS A 547 -22.82 4.34 15.09
N ASP A 548 -23.61 3.33 15.43
CA ASP A 548 -24.81 2.89 14.71
C ASP A 548 -26.02 3.10 15.64
N TRP A 549 -27.17 3.47 15.07
CA TRP A 549 -28.32 4.05 15.77
C TRP A 549 -28.65 3.32 17.06
N THR A 550 -28.88 2.03 16.92
CA THR A 550 -29.37 1.08 17.92
C THR A 550 -28.43 0.79 19.09
N TYR A 551 -27.24 1.38 19.13
CA TYR A 551 -26.22 1.09 20.14
C TYR A 551 -26.14 2.19 21.19
N TYR A 552 -25.57 1.85 22.35
CA TYR A 552 -25.59 2.70 23.53
C TYR A 552 -24.20 2.71 24.19
N VAL A 553 -23.84 3.83 24.81
CA VAL A 553 -22.72 3.93 25.77
C VAL A 553 -23.26 4.20 27.17
N LYS A 554 -22.44 3.98 28.19
CA LYS A 554 -22.79 4.30 29.58
C LYS A 554 -22.90 5.82 29.76
N ASN A 555 -23.85 6.25 30.57
CA ASN A 555 -23.93 7.62 31.06
C ASN A 555 -23.07 7.73 32.33
N ASP A 556 -21.75 7.84 32.16
CA ASP A 556 -20.75 7.83 33.24
C ASP A 556 -19.80 9.04 33.25
N GLY A 557 -20.11 10.06 32.44
CA GLY A 557 -19.40 11.34 32.38
C GLY A 557 -19.97 12.41 33.30
N THR A 558 -19.30 13.56 33.37
CA THR A 558 -19.77 14.77 34.08
C THR A 558 -20.93 15.49 33.38
N ASN A 559 -21.14 15.20 32.10
CA ASN A 559 -22.34 15.50 31.32
C ASN A 559 -22.46 14.49 30.17
N VAL A 560 -23.53 14.57 29.38
CA VAL A 560 -23.84 13.64 28.28
C VAL A 560 -22.90 13.70 27.07
N LYS A 561 -21.89 14.58 27.10
CA LYS A 561 -20.85 14.74 26.07
C LYS A 561 -19.49 14.24 26.57
N ASP A 562 -19.27 14.20 27.90
CA ASP A 562 -18.06 13.73 28.59
C ASP A 562 -18.02 12.21 28.87
N ALA A 563 -19.05 11.44 28.51
CA ALA A 563 -19.12 10.02 28.85
C ALA A 563 -17.94 9.21 28.28
N SER A 564 -17.55 8.14 28.97
CA SER A 564 -16.31 7.38 28.74
C SER A 564 -16.21 6.64 27.40
N ASN A 565 -17.24 6.74 26.54
CA ASN A 565 -17.44 5.94 25.34
C ASN A 565 -17.48 4.41 25.64
N THR A 566 -17.62 3.99 26.89
CA THR A 566 -17.77 2.57 27.23
C THR A 566 -19.15 2.07 26.78
N ALA A 567 -19.20 1.00 25.99
CA ALA A 567 -20.47 0.42 25.53
C ALA A 567 -21.39 0.03 26.72
N CYS A 568 -22.68 0.35 26.61
CA CYS A 568 -23.67 -0.01 27.63
C CYS A 568 -24.01 -1.50 27.51
N GLY A 569 -23.95 -2.25 28.62
CA GLY A 569 -24.14 -3.70 28.62
C GLY A 569 -25.56 -4.13 28.95
N GLY A 570 -26.42 -3.19 29.35
CA GLY A 570 -27.72 -3.45 29.97
C GLY A 570 -27.59 -3.81 31.45
N SER A 571 -26.37 -4.00 31.96
CA SER A 571 -26.02 -4.25 33.37
C SER A 571 -26.25 -3.06 34.29
N GLU A 572 -26.49 -1.89 33.71
CA GLU A 572 -26.64 -0.61 34.39
C GLU A 572 -27.99 -0.52 35.12
N ALA A 573 -28.06 0.23 36.22
CA ALA A 573 -29.15 0.12 37.21
C ALA A 573 -29.63 1.46 37.80
N ASN A 574 -29.57 2.54 37.02
CA ASN A 574 -30.13 3.87 37.36
C ASN A 574 -31.14 4.31 36.29
N PHE A 575 -32.14 3.47 36.02
CA PHE A 575 -33.16 3.69 34.98
C PHE A 575 -32.58 3.76 33.55
N TYR A 576 -33.47 3.91 32.57
CA TYR A 576 -33.15 3.97 31.13
C TYR A 576 -31.99 4.90 30.77
N TYR A 577 -31.91 6.08 31.39
CA TYR A 577 -30.87 7.07 31.10
C TYR A 577 -29.47 6.73 31.65
N SER A 578 -29.29 5.57 32.29
CA SER A 578 -27.95 5.00 32.52
C SER A 578 -27.19 4.69 31.22
N CYS A 579 -27.91 4.60 30.10
CA CYS A 579 -27.36 4.33 28.77
C CYS A 579 -27.69 5.49 27.81
N LEU A 580 -26.67 6.23 27.37
CA LEU A 580 -26.79 7.21 26.30
C LEU A 580 -26.96 6.48 24.97
N HIS A 581 -28.01 6.83 24.23
CA HIS A 581 -28.32 6.22 22.93
C HIS A 581 -27.46 6.86 21.83
N GLY A 582 -26.47 6.14 21.31
CA GLY A 582 -25.49 6.66 20.36
C GLY A 582 -26.07 7.12 19.03
N GLY A 583 -27.30 6.69 18.70
CA GLY A 583 -28.08 7.25 17.60
C GLY A 583 -28.27 8.76 17.70
N ASP A 584 -28.39 9.31 18.92
CA ASP A 584 -28.63 10.73 19.18
C ASP A 584 -27.36 11.60 19.28
N PHE A 585 -26.16 10.99 19.35
CA PHE A 585 -24.88 11.70 19.61
C PHE A 585 -23.95 11.72 18.39
N ARG A 586 -24.12 12.75 17.56
CA ARG A 586 -23.29 13.09 16.40
C ARG A 586 -22.48 14.34 16.63
N LYS A 587 -21.33 14.48 15.97
CA LYS A 587 -20.51 15.69 16.06
C LYS A 587 -19.91 16.19 14.75
N VAL A 588 -19.59 17.48 14.73
CA VAL A 588 -18.86 18.21 13.68
C VAL A 588 -17.81 19.07 14.37
N LYS A 589 -16.55 19.02 13.91
CA LYS A 589 -15.46 19.85 14.44
C LYS A 589 -15.42 21.19 13.73
N VAL A 590 -15.43 22.28 14.49
CA VAL A 590 -15.43 23.66 13.96
C VAL A 590 -14.00 24.16 13.86
N LEU A 591 -13.45 24.13 12.66
CA LEU A 591 -11.98 24.13 12.48
C LEU A 591 -11.34 25.51 12.59
N ASP A 592 -12.13 26.59 12.50
CA ASP A 592 -11.68 27.97 12.75
C ASP A 592 -11.82 28.40 14.23
N LYS A 593 -12.22 27.48 15.12
CA LYS A 593 -12.50 27.73 16.53
C LYS A 593 -11.79 26.74 17.43
N ILE A 594 -10.61 27.13 17.90
CA ILE A 594 -9.91 26.48 19.02
C ILE A 594 -10.45 27.08 20.32
N ASP A 595 -10.81 26.26 21.30
CA ASP A 595 -11.35 26.57 22.65
C ASP A 595 -12.54 27.58 22.79
N ASP A 596 -12.99 28.21 21.69
CA ASP A 596 -14.02 29.25 21.71
C ASP A 596 -15.37 28.83 21.08
N CYS A 597 -16.33 28.49 21.95
CA CYS A 597 -17.73 28.30 21.57
C CYS A 597 -18.52 29.59 21.26
N THR A 598 -17.92 30.79 21.39
CA THR A 598 -18.66 32.06 21.31
C THR A 598 -19.25 32.32 19.92
N GLY A 599 -20.57 32.47 19.89
CA GLY A 599 -21.35 32.77 18.69
C GLY A 599 -21.67 31.56 17.83
N LEU A 600 -21.24 30.36 18.20
CA LEU A 600 -21.52 29.14 17.45
C LEU A 600 -22.94 28.62 17.69
N ALA A 601 -23.58 28.21 16.60
CA ALA A 601 -24.82 27.45 16.59
C ALA A 601 -24.78 26.46 15.43
N ALA A 602 -25.52 25.35 15.51
CA ALA A 602 -25.64 24.41 14.40
C ALA A 602 -27.07 23.92 14.19
N SER A 603 -27.34 23.48 12.97
CA SER A 603 -28.64 22.94 12.57
C SER A 603 -28.46 21.84 11.53
N ASP A 604 -29.27 20.79 11.60
CA ASP A 604 -29.29 19.74 10.60
C ASP A 604 -30.41 19.96 9.56
N THR A 605 -30.20 19.52 8.32
CA THR A 605 -31.16 19.74 7.22
C THR A 605 -32.48 19.00 7.39
N GLN A 606 -32.49 17.86 8.10
CA GLN A 606 -33.75 17.21 8.52
C GLN A 606 -34.41 17.92 9.72
N SER A 607 -33.75 18.90 10.33
CA SER A 607 -34.17 19.59 11.57
C SER A 607 -34.66 18.58 12.61
N PHE A 608 -33.77 17.65 12.94
CA PHE A 608 -34.01 16.52 13.81
C PHE A 608 -33.38 16.70 15.20
N PHE A 609 -32.18 17.27 15.26
CA PHE A 609 -31.37 17.33 16.48
C PHE A 609 -31.24 18.74 17.05
N ASN A 610 -31.23 18.83 18.38
CA ASN A 610 -30.63 19.95 19.09
C ASN A 610 -29.10 19.81 19.04
N TRP A 611 -28.40 20.91 18.79
CA TRP A 611 -26.93 20.97 18.69
C TRP A 611 -26.38 22.01 19.65
N THR A 612 -25.39 21.62 20.45
CA THR A 612 -24.65 22.53 21.33
C THR A 612 -23.16 22.44 21.03
N CYS A 613 -22.46 23.57 21.14
CA CYS A 613 -21.00 23.55 21.15
C CYS A 613 -20.46 22.82 22.40
N TYR A 614 -19.29 22.22 22.24
CA TYR A 614 -18.58 21.46 23.25
C TYR A 614 -17.08 21.74 23.07
N ASP A 615 -16.41 22.14 24.14
CA ASP A 615 -14.96 22.27 24.18
C ASP A 615 -14.37 20.97 24.79
N PRO A 616 -13.79 20.07 23.97
CA PRO A 616 -13.29 18.78 24.45
C PRO A 616 -11.99 18.98 25.26
N PRO A 617 -11.85 18.38 26.46
CA PRO A 617 -10.67 18.60 27.32
C PRO A 617 -9.31 18.28 26.66
N GLY A 618 -8.63 19.31 26.15
CA GLY A 618 -7.35 19.19 25.46
C GLY A 618 -7.00 20.43 24.63
N ALA A 619 -6.10 20.27 23.65
CA ALA A 619 -5.87 21.26 22.60
C ALA A 619 -6.53 20.74 21.31
N GLY A 620 -7.61 21.39 20.86
CA GLY A 620 -8.40 20.94 19.72
C GLY A 620 -9.39 22.00 19.22
N PRO A 621 -9.94 21.83 18.01
CA PRO A 621 -11.12 22.58 17.59
C PRO A 621 -12.33 22.17 18.45
N VAL A 622 -13.20 23.12 18.74
CA VAL A 622 -14.47 22.84 19.44
C VAL A 622 -15.39 21.99 18.56
N GLU A 623 -16.27 21.22 19.20
CA GLU A 623 -17.16 20.27 18.52
C GLU A 623 -18.62 20.74 18.67
N MET A 624 -19.34 20.90 17.56
CA MET A 624 -20.79 20.98 17.60
C MET A 624 -21.33 19.56 17.76
N VAL A 625 -21.88 19.25 18.94
CA VAL A 625 -22.39 17.92 19.31
C VAL A 625 -23.91 17.97 19.39
N SER A 626 -24.58 16.95 18.84
CA SER A 626 -26.02 16.75 19.04
C SER A 626 -26.29 16.05 20.35
N THR A 627 -27.30 16.53 21.07
CA THR A 627 -27.57 16.15 22.47
C THR A 627 -28.96 15.55 22.69
N SER A 628 -29.94 15.86 21.83
CA SER A 628 -31.30 15.33 21.93
C SER A 628 -32.08 15.52 20.62
N MET A 629 -33.14 14.73 20.44
CA MET A 629 -34.15 14.96 19.41
C MET A 629 -34.92 16.25 19.69
N LYS A 630 -35.37 16.94 18.64
CA LYS A 630 -36.29 18.08 18.80
C LYS A 630 -37.68 17.60 19.27
N PRO A 631 -38.36 18.32 20.17
CA PRO A 631 -39.70 17.93 20.63
C PRO A 631 -40.67 17.69 19.46
N GLY A 632 -41.29 16.51 19.43
CA GLY A 632 -42.26 16.12 18.40
C GLY A 632 -41.66 15.60 17.09
N VAL A 633 -40.37 15.24 17.03
CA VAL A 633 -39.81 14.40 15.94
C VAL A 633 -39.47 13.00 16.46
N SER A 634 -39.47 12.02 15.56
CA SER A 634 -39.13 10.63 15.87
C SER A 634 -38.34 10.00 14.72
N LEU A 635 -37.65 8.87 14.97
CA LEU A 635 -36.82 8.16 13.97
C LEU A 635 -37.45 8.04 12.57
N SER A 636 -38.78 7.94 12.48
CA SER A 636 -39.52 7.96 11.21
C SER A 636 -39.17 9.15 10.29
N LYS A 637 -38.73 10.29 10.84
CA LYS A 637 -38.29 11.49 10.11
C LYS A 637 -36.90 11.36 9.47
N LEU A 638 -36.09 10.37 9.88
CA LEU A 638 -34.74 10.12 9.34
C LEU A 638 -34.69 8.93 8.37
N LEU A 639 -35.80 8.23 8.13
CA LEU A 639 -35.84 7.00 7.34
C LEU A 639 -36.46 7.23 5.96
N ASP A 640 -35.76 6.80 4.91
CA ASP A 640 -36.35 6.62 3.59
C ASP A 640 -37.06 5.26 3.55
N PHE A 641 -38.36 5.29 3.81
CA PHE A 641 -39.24 4.11 3.73
C PHE A 641 -39.41 3.56 2.30
N ALA A 642 -39.06 4.30 1.24
CA ALA A 642 -39.13 3.83 -0.13
C ALA A 642 -37.79 3.19 -0.58
N GLY A 643 -36.67 3.81 -0.23
CA GLY A 643 -35.31 3.31 -0.52
C GLY A 643 -34.81 2.23 0.43
N GLY A 644 -35.34 2.15 1.66
CA GLY A 644 -34.84 1.25 2.70
C GLY A 644 -33.49 1.71 3.30
N SER A 645 -33.31 3.02 3.46
CA SER A 645 -32.09 3.64 3.99
C SER A 645 -32.42 4.74 5.00
N PHE A 646 -31.39 5.38 5.55
CA PHE A 646 -31.57 6.72 6.13
C PHE A 646 -31.75 7.75 5.00
N LEU A 647 -32.41 8.85 5.31
CA LEU A 647 -32.41 10.07 4.50
C LEU A 647 -31.06 10.78 4.63
N SER A 648 -30.66 11.50 3.58
CA SER A 648 -29.47 12.34 3.68
C SER A 648 -29.68 13.47 4.68
N ASN A 649 -28.69 13.69 5.53
CA ASN A 649 -28.67 14.79 6.49
C ASN A 649 -27.31 15.50 6.47
N GLN A 650 -27.34 16.81 6.67
CA GLN A 650 -26.19 17.71 6.62
C GLN A 650 -26.26 18.65 7.81
N VAL A 651 -25.11 18.96 8.43
CA VAL A 651 -25.01 19.95 9.51
C VAL A 651 -24.48 21.26 8.95
N THR A 652 -25.20 22.34 9.18
CA THR A 652 -24.75 23.72 8.94
C THR A 652 -24.38 24.35 10.28
N VAL A 653 -23.12 24.74 10.43
CA VAL A 653 -22.62 25.57 11.54
C VAL A 653 -22.76 27.04 11.15
N VAL A 654 -23.12 27.88 12.11
CA VAL A 654 -23.28 29.34 12.00
C VAL A 654 -22.41 29.97 13.10
N GLY A 655 -21.76 31.09 12.79
CA GLY A 655 -20.78 31.74 13.67
C GLY A 655 -19.32 31.33 13.40
N SER A 656 -19.14 30.27 12.60
CA SER A 656 -17.89 29.94 11.92
C SER A 656 -17.78 30.70 10.58
N ALA A 657 -16.55 30.95 10.11
CA ALA A 657 -16.24 31.47 8.78
C ALA A 657 -16.24 30.37 7.68
N VAL A 658 -16.51 29.11 8.06
CA VAL A 658 -16.28 27.91 7.24
C VAL A 658 -17.53 27.50 6.47
N PRO A 659 -17.42 26.97 5.23
CA PRO A 659 -18.56 26.39 4.54
C PRO A 659 -19.03 25.10 5.24
N ALA A 660 -20.35 24.97 5.42
CA ALA A 660 -20.99 23.84 6.09
C ALA A 660 -20.47 22.47 5.64
N ALA A 661 -20.26 21.57 6.60
CA ALA A 661 -19.78 20.20 6.39
C ALA A 661 -20.65 19.45 5.35
N PRO A 662 -20.11 18.48 4.59
CA PRO A 662 -20.84 17.81 3.51
C PRO A 662 -22.11 17.09 3.97
N ALA A 663 -23.14 17.10 3.10
CA ALA A 663 -24.30 16.23 3.26
C ALA A 663 -23.87 14.77 3.12
N SER A 664 -24.16 13.94 4.13
CA SER A 664 -23.98 12.49 4.06
C SER A 664 -25.31 11.80 3.83
N THR A 665 -25.32 10.75 3.03
CA THR A 665 -26.50 9.89 2.78
C THR A 665 -26.70 8.81 3.83
N ALA A 666 -25.74 8.61 4.73
CA ALA A 666 -25.82 7.68 5.85
C ALA A 666 -24.90 8.11 7.00
N TRP A 667 -25.47 8.55 8.12
CA TRP A 667 -24.69 8.80 9.35
C TRP A 667 -24.47 7.52 10.17
N TRP A 668 -25.44 6.59 10.13
CA TRP A 668 -25.42 5.29 10.82
C TRP A 668 -25.34 4.15 9.79
N GLY A 669 -24.63 3.07 10.12
CA GLY A 669 -24.43 1.90 9.26
C GLY A 669 -25.44 0.76 9.46
N ASN A 670 -26.57 1.01 10.13
CA ASN A 670 -27.58 -0.02 10.39
C ASN A 670 -28.15 -0.62 9.10
N THR A 671 -28.40 -1.94 9.14
CA THR A 671 -29.18 -2.59 8.09
C THR A 671 -30.66 -2.30 8.32
N ILE A 672 -31.32 -1.72 7.31
CA ILE A 672 -32.76 -1.47 7.29
C ILE A 672 -33.44 -2.54 6.42
N GLN A 673 -34.56 -3.09 6.89
CA GLN A 673 -35.30 -4.17 6.21
C GLN A 673 -36.80 -3.97 6.35
N ASN A 674 -37.60 -4.46 5.40
CA ASN A 674 -39.05 -4.44 5.55
C ASN A 674 -39.53 -5.46 6.59
N LEU A 675 -40.42 -5.05 7.48
CA LEU A 675 -41.10 -5.93 8.44
C LEU A 675 -41.88 -7.02 7.66
N PRO A 676 -41.61 -8.32 7.86
CA PRO A 676 -42.24 -9.36 7.07
C PRO A 676 -43.74 -9.51 7.42
N ALA A 677 -44.62 -9.33 6.43
CA ALA A 677 -46.06 -9.54 6.58
C ALA A 677 -46.43 -10.98 7.01
N ALA A 678 -45.55 -11.95 6.75
CA ALA A 678 -45.69 -13.34 7.16
C ALA A 678 -45.42 -13.60 8.66
N GLY A 679 -44.95 -12.61 9.42
CA GLY A 679 -44.31 -12.81 10.72
C GLY A 679 -42.87 -13.32 10.59
N GLY A 680 -42.26 -13.75 11.69
CA GLY A 680 -40.90 -14.31 11.71
C GLY A 680 -40.11 -13.90 12.96
N SER A 681 -38.78 -13.86 12.83
CA SER A 681 -37.88 -13.51 13.94
C SER A 681 -36.76 -12.57 13.51
N ALA A 682 -36.51 -11.51 14.28
CA ALA A 682 -35.31 -10.69 14.17
C ALA A 682 -34.13 -11.42 14.79
N LEU A 683 -33.30 -12.07 13.96
CA LEU A 683 -32.18 -12.93 14.39
C LEU A 683 -30.79 -12.24 14.36
N THR A 684 -30.75 -10.92 14.14
CA THR A 684 -29.50 -10.18 13.94
C THR A 684 -29.53 -8.86 14.71
N ASN A 685 -28.48 -8.59 15.49
CA ASN A 685 -28.36 -7.35 16.25
C ASN A 685 -28.19 -6.14 15.31
N GLY A 686 -28.70 -4.97 15.71
CA GLY A 686 -28.49 -3.71 15.00
C GLY A 686 -29.36 -3.49 13.76
N VAL A 687 -30.39 -4.34 13.54
CA VAL A 687 -31.29 -4.25 12.38
C VAL A 687 -32.53 -3.40 12.71
N ILE A 688 -32.91 -2.55 11.77
CA ILE A 688 -34.11 -1.70 11.82
C ILE A 688 -35.16 -2.28 10.86
N TYR A 689 -36.28 -2.77 11.40
CA TYR A 689 -37.41 -3.27 10.62
C TYR A 689 -38.44 -2.16 10.40
N ILE A 690 -38.66 -1.81 9.14
CA ILE A 690 -39.57 -0.75 8.71
C ILE A 690 -40.89 -1.30 8.18
N ALA A 691 -42.01 -0.66 8.51
CA ALA A 691 -43.29 -0.87 7.82
C ALA A 691 -43.57 0.33 6.90
N PRO A 692 -43.17 0.30 5.60
CA PRO A 692 -43.25 1.45 4.70
C PRO A 692 -44.66 1.73 4.18
N ALA A 693 -45.56 0.77 4.29
CA ALA A 693 -46.97 0.85 3.93
C ALA A 693 -47.79 -0.02 4.89
N ASN A 694 -49.12 -0.05 4.72
CA ASN A 694 -49.99 -0.90 5.54
C ASN A 694 -49.63 -2.38 5.38
N ILE A 695 -49.44 -3.08 6.50
CA ILE A 695 -49.11 -4.51 6.56
C ILE A 695 -50.27 -5.25 7.23
N ASN A 696 -50.76 -6.32 6.60
CA ASN A 696 -51.59 -7.32 7.27
C ASN A 696 -50.66 -8.44 7.76
N LEU A 697 -50.46 -8.55 9.07
CA LEU A 697 -49.49 -9.41 9.72
C LEU A 697 -50.13 -10.76 10.06
N SER A 698 -49.73 -11.83 9.37
CA SER A 698 -50.38 -13.15 9.49
C SER A 698 -49.88 -14.03 10.64
N ALA A 699 -48.69 -13.75 11.17
CA ALA A 699 -48.14 -14.41 12.35
C ALA A 699 -47.21 -13.43 13.10
N THR A 700 -46.90 -13.75 14.36
CA THR A 700 -46.08 -12.91 15.25
C THR A 700 -44.69 -12.61 14.66
N PHE A 701 -44.17 -11.41 14.94
CA PHE A 701 -42.78 -11.05 14.70
C PHE A 701 -41.99 -10.95 16.02
N SER A 702 -41.03 -11.86 16.21
CA SER A 702 -40.31 -12.07 17.48
C SER A 702 -38.94 -11.39 17.49
N LEU A 703 -38.69 -10.55 18.49
CA LEU A 703 -37.42 -9.85 18.68
C LEU A 703 -36.40 -10.79 19.35
N GLN A 704 -35.78 -11.67 18.56
CA GLN A 704 -34.86 -12.70 19.07
C GLN A 704 -33.40 -12.22 19.27
N ALA A 705 -33.10 -10.99 18.86
CA ALA A 705 -31.79 -10.32 18.94
C ALA A 705 -31.87 -9.01 19.76
N GLN A 706 -30.72 -8.53 20.26
CA GLN A 706 -30.60 -7.24 20.95
C GLN A 706 -30.40 -6.09 19.95
N HIS A 707 -30.59 -4.84 20.35
CA HIS A 707 -30.38 -3.68 19.48
C HIS A 707 -31.26 -3.72 18.21
N VAL A 708 -32.51 -4.17 18.33
CA VAL A 708 -33.46 -4.30 17.21
C VAL A 708 -34.53 -3.21 17.30
N VAL A 709 -34.83 -2.56 16.16
CA VAL A 709 -35.89 -1.55 16.05
C VAL A 709 -37.03 -2.09 15.18
N VAL A 710 -38.28 -1.78 15.55
CA VAL A 710 -39.46 -1.90 14.69
C VAL A 710 -40.15 -0.54 14.62
N VAL A 711 -40.30 0.02 13.41
CA VAL A 711 -40.89 1.36 13.20
C VAL A 711 -41.78 1.41 11.97
N THR A 712 -42.97 2.00 12.08
CA THR A 712 -43.85 2.23 10.92
C THR A 712 -43.58 3.57 10.27
N ALA A 713 -43.85 3.70 8.97
CA ALA A 713 -44.04 5.02 8.37
C ALA A 713 -45.21 5.74 9.08
N PRO A 714 -45.23 7.08 9.15
CA PRO A 714 -46.20 7.80 9.99
C PRO A 714 -47.68 7.50 9.68
N THR A 715 -48.00 7.19 8.42
CA THR A 715 -49.35 6.82 7.94
C THR A 715 -49.55 5.32 7.74
N ALA A 716 -48.50 4.49 7.91
CA ALA A 716 -48.59 3.05 7.78
C ALA A 716 -49.14 2.42 9.06
N ILE A 717 -50.04 1.45 8.87
CA ILE A 717 -50.67 0.66 9.93
C ILE A 717 -50.23 -0.80 9.76
N VAL A 718 -49.59 -1.36 10.78
CA VAL A 718 -49.48 -2.82 10.93
C VAL A 718 -50.79 -3.30 11.55
N ARG A 719 -51.50 -4.20 10.89
CA ARG A 719 -52.77 -4.78 11.35
C ARG A 719 -52.63 -6.27 11.54
N SER A 720 -53.14 -6.83 12.65
CA SER A 720 -53.18 -8.30 12.77
C SER A 720 -54.16 -8.92 11.78
N SER A 721 -53.72 -9.97 11.10
CA SER A 721 -54.57 -10.87 10.31
C SER A 721 -54.30 -12.34 10.67
N GLY A 722 -53.91 -12.58 11.93
CA GLY A 722 -53.51 -13.90 12.45
C GLY A 722 -52.36 -13.87 13.45
N ALA A 723 -51.63 -12.74 13.54
CA ALA A 723 -50.56 -12.53 14.51
C ALA A 723 -51.12 -12.22 15.91
N ASP A 724 -50.89 -13.10 16.89
CA ASP A 724 -51.33 -12.96 18.27
C ASP A 724 -50.28 -13.57 19.23
N PRO A 725 -49.37 -12.78 19.84
CA PRO A 725 -49.23 -11.31 19.75
C PRO A 725 -48.74 -10.84 18.37
N MET A 726 -48.76 -9.54 18.10
CA MET A 726 -48.21 -8.99 16.83
C MET A 726 -46.68 -8.89 16.90
N ILE A 727 -46.16 -8.27 17.96
CA ILE A 727 -44.73 -8.19 18.27
C ILE A 727 -44.49 -8.86 19.63
N ASP A 728 -43.50 -9.75 19.73
CA ASP A 728 -43.02 -10.26 21.02
C ASP A 728 -41.54 -9.94 21.26
N ASN A 729 -41.18 -9.70 22.52
CA ASN A 729 -39.81 -9.72 23.00
C ASN A 729 -39.68 -10.83 24.07
N PRO A 730 -38.91 -11.90 23.82
CA PRO A 730 -38.74 -13.06 24.70
C PRO A 730 -37.61 -12.89 25.73
N GLY A 731 -37.07 -11.68 25.92
CA GLY A 731 -35.94 -11.39 26.80
C GLY A 731 -34.69 -10.93 26.06
N LYS A 732 -34.77 -9.79 25.35
CA LYS A 732 -33.65 -9.10 24.70
C LYS A 732 -33.62 -7.64 25.11
N ASP A 733 -32.43 -7.19 25.52
CA ASP A 733 -32.17 -5.79 25.90
C ASP A 733 -32.05 -4.88 24.65
N PHE A 734 -32.23 -3.57 24.85
CA PHE A 734 -32.04 -2.52 23.84
C PHE A 734 -32.96 -2.64 22.60
N THR A 735 -34.20 -3.10 22.74
CA THR A 735 -35.16 -3.11 21.62
C THR A 735 -36.04 -1.86 21.57
N TRP A 736 -36.44 -1.42 20.37
CA TRP A 736 -37.28 -0.24 20.15
C TRP A 736 -38.52 -0.62 19.35
N VAL A 737 -39.72 -0.19 19.78
CA VAL A 737 -40.96 -0.33 19.00
C VAL A 737 -41.70 1.01 18.89
N SER A 738 -42.06 1.41 17.66
CA SER A 738 -42.71 2.69 17.36
C SER A 738 -43.70 2.60 16.20
N GLY A 739 -44.71 3.48 16.17
CA GLY A 739 -45.67 3.61 15.07
C GLY A 739 -47.07 3.05 15.35
N ASN A 740 -47.82 2.69 14.29
CA ASN A 740 -49.25 2.40 14.38
C ASN A 740 -49.59 0.90 14.26
N PHE A 741 -50.24 0.33 15.28
CA PHE A 741 -50.58 -1.10 15.41
C PHE A 741 -52.08 -1.33 15.69
N ASP A 742 -52.80 -1.87 14.70
CA ASP A 742 -54.20 -2.31 14.81
C ASP A 742 -54.26 -3.80 15.20
N GLY A 743 -54.53 -4.06 16.47
CA GLY A 743 -54.64 -5.40 17.05
C GLY A 743 -55.75 -6.26 16.44
N ASN A 744 -56.74 -5.67 15.77
CA ASN A 744 -57.79 -6.37 15.02
C ASN A 744 -58.29 -7.69 15.68
N LEU A 745 -58.60 -7.59 16.98
CA LEU A 745 -59.14 -8.64 17.84
C LEU A 745 -58.17 -9.73 18.35
N THR A 746 -56.86 -9.46 18.52
CA THR A 746 -55.96 -10.39 19.27
C THR A 746 -56.47 -10.70 20.68
N ALA A 747 -56.32 -11.96 21.10
CA ALA A 747 -56.68 -12.45 22.44
C ALA A 747 -55.54 -12.24 23.47
N ASN A 748 -54.28 -12.21 23.03
CA ASN A 748 -53.15 -11.74 23.82
C ASN A 748 -52.81 -10.28 23.47
N SER A 749 -51.76 -9.74 24.09
CA SER A 749 -51.40 -8.35 23.93
C SER A 749 -50.76 -8.08 22.58
N ALA A 750 -51.16 -7.03 21.87
CA ALA A 750 -50.63 -6.73 20.55
C ALA A 750 -49.09 -6.60 20.57
N ILE A 751 -48.53 -5.99 21.62
CA ILE A 751 -47.09 -5.89 21.85
C ILE A 751 -46.77 -6.48 23.22
N SER A 752 -45.92 -7.52 23.25
CA SER A 752 -45.71 -8.39 24.42
C SER A 752 -44.23 -8.60 24.76
N PHE A 753 -43.74 -7.97 25.82
CA PHE A 753 -42.40 -8.21 26.38
C PHE A 753 -42.54 -9.24 27.50
N LEU A 754 -42.23 -10.50 27.22
CA LEU A 754 -42.59 -11.66 28.06
C LEU A 754 -41.41 -12.33 28.78
N GLY A 755 -40.18 -11.97 28.42
CA GLY A 755 -38.96 -12.42 29.09
C GLY A 755 -38.15 -11.25 29.66
N SER A 756 -37.38 -11.54 30.70
CA SER A 756 -36.56 -10.55 31.40
C SER A 756 -35.63 -9.80 30.43
N SER A 757 -35.81 -8.48 30.35
CA SER A 757 -35.14 -7.60 29.40
C SER A 757 -35.08 -6.16 29.92
N ARG A 758 -34.14 -5.37 29.41
CA ARG A 758 -33.84 -4.00 29.88
C ARG A 758 -33.57 -2.99 28.77
N PHE A 759 -33.61 -1.70 29.10
CA PHE A 759 -33.29 -0.59 28.20
C PHE A 759 -34.08 -0.60 26.90
N ASN A 760 -35.35 -1.03 26.95
CA ASN A 760 -36.24 -1.01 25.80
C ASN A 760 -36.90 0.37 25.66
N ARG A 761 -37.12 0.82 24.42
CA ARG A 761 -37.75 2.11 24.09
C ARG A 761 -39.04 1.88 23.30
N LEU A 762 -40.19 2.11 23.93
CA LEU A 762 -41.47 2.16 23.25
C LEU A 762 -41.82 3.65 23.08
N GLU A 763 -42.02 4.10 21.85
CA GLU A 763 -42.13 5.54 21.56
C GLU A 763 -43.07 5.85 20.39
N ASP A 764 -43.86 6.92 20.50
CA ASP A 764 -44.84 7.36 19.49
C ASP A 764 -45.74 6.22 19.00
N LEU A 765 -46.14 5.38 19.96
CA LEU A 765 -46.70 4.06 19.72
C LEU A 765 -48.21 4.10 19.90
N LYS A 766 -48.97 3.87 18.83
CA LYS A 766 -50.43 3.78 18.86
C LYS A 766 -50.87 2.33 18.71
N VAL A 767 -51.56 1.80 19.71
CA VAL A 767 -52.10 0.42 19.73
C VAL A 767 -53.61 0.47 19.90
N TRP A 768 -54.39 -0.22 19.06
CA TRP A 768 -55.85 -0.26 19.24
C TRP A 768 -56.53 -1.55 18.78
N ASN A 769 -57.84 -1.68 19.03
CA ASN A 769 -58.68 -2.83 18.65
C ASN A 769 -58.22 -4.20 19.20
N VAL A 770 -57.62 -4.23 20.39
CA VAL A 770 -57.23 -5.49 21.04
C VAL A 770 -58.43 -6.09 21.78
N VAL A 771 -58.64 -7.42 21.70
CA VAL A 771 -59.59 -8.07 22.60
C VAL A 771 -58.93 -8.23 23.96
N GLY A 772 -57.83 -8.99 24.05
CA GLY A 772 -57.11 -9.20 25.30
C GLY A 772 -57.89 -10.04 26.33
N SER A 773 -57.37 -10.07 27.55
CA SER A 773 -57.90 -10.77 28.72
C SER A 773 -57.36 -10.11 30.00
N PRO A 774 -57.86 -10.42 31.21
CA PRO A 774 -57.34 -9.85 32.46
C PRO A 774 -55.83 -10.04 32.70
N THR A 775 -55.19 -11.00 32.03
CA THR A 775 -53.73 -11.27 32.07
C THR A 775 -53.00 -10.86 30.79
N SER A 776 -53.62 -10.02 29.95
CA SER A 776 -53.03 -9.37 28.77
C SER A 776 -53.55 -7.92 28.64
N GLY A 777 -53.21 -7.20 27.57
CA GLY A 777 -53.64 -5.82 27.37
C GLY A 777 -53.30 -5.27 25.98
N GLY A 778 -53.24 -3.95 25.79
CA GLY A 778 -52.69 -3.38 24.55
C GLY A 778 -51.19 -3.63 24.45
N ILE A 779 -50.47 -3.28 25.52
CA ILE A 779 -49.04 -3.51 25.71
C ILE A 779 -48.84 -4.28 27.01
N GLN A 780 -47.97 -5.28 27.00
CA GLN A 780 -47.62 -6.09 28.18
C GLN A 780 -46.11 -6.10 28.42
N LEU A 781 -45.69 -5.81 29.64
CA LEU A 781 -44.32 -5.86 30.12
C LEU A 781 -44.24 -6.86 31.28
N LYS A 782 -43.35 -7.85 31.20
CA LYS A 782 -43.24 -8.91 32.22
C LYS A 782 -41.79 -9.16 32.63
N SER A 783 -41.45 -8.88 33.89
CA SER A 783 -40.07 -8.90 34.40
C SER A 783 -39.09 -8.03 33.57
N VAL A 784 -39.61 -6.96 32.97
CA VAL A 784 -38.87 -5.93 32.24
C VAL A 784 -38.37 -4.87 33.23
N SER A 785 -37.15 -4.38 33.06
CA SER A 785 -36.62 -3.28 33.87
C SER A 785 -35.97 -2.18 33.03
N ASP A 786 -35.62 -1.04 33.64
CA ASP A 786 -34.80 0.04 33.03
C ASP A 786 -35.30 0.55 31.67
N SER A 787 -36.61 0.42 31.37
CA SER A 787 -37.16 0.66 30.03
C SER A 787 -38.05 1.91 30.00
N LEU A 788 -38.08 2.58 28.85
CA LEU A 788 -38.80 3.84 28.60
C LEU A 788 -40.01 3.60 27.70
N LEU A 789 -41.19 4.00 28.18
CA LEU A 789 -42.44 4.11 27.43
C LEU A 789 -42.80 5.59 27.33
N PHE A 790 -42.75 6.16 26.12
CA PHE A 790 -42.93 7.60 25.89
C PHE A 790 -43.96 7.88 24.78
N ASN A 791 -44.84 8.86 24.99
CA ASN A 791 -45.88 9.28 24.03
C ASN A 791 -46.72 8.10 23.48
N ILE A 792 -47.13 7.21 24.37
CA ILE A 792 -47.89 5.99 24.03
C ILE A 792 -49.38 6.30 23.95
N ARG A 793 -50.10 5.71 23.00
CA ARG A 793 -51.56 5.64 23.02
C ARG A 793 -52.04 4.19 22.91
N VAL A 794 -52.91 3.79 23.84
CA VAL A 794 -53.64 2.51 23.74
C VAL A 794 -55.14 2.81 23.73
N ALA A 795 -55.91 2.28 22.78
CA ALA A 795 -57.34 2.55 22.67
C ALA A 795 -58.20 1.33 22.29
N ASN A 796 -59.42 1.24 22.81
CA ASN A 796 -60.36 0.15 22.49
C ASN A 796 -59.77 -1.24 22.73
N VAL A 797 -59.16 -1.44 23.91
CA VAL A 797 -58.98 -2.79 24.46
C VAL A 797 -60.33 -3.24 25.03
N THR A 798 -60.78 -4.45 24.71
CA THR A 798 -62.19 -4.86 24.90
C THR A 798 -62.41 -5.74 26.14
N ASN A 799 -61.45 -6.62 26.47
CA ASN A 799 -61.48 -7.56 27.60
C ASN A 799 -60.17 -7.56 28.42
N GLY A 800 -59.07 -7.00 27.89
CA GLY A 800 -57.79 -6.84 28.57
C GLY A 800 -57.50 -5.43 29.05
N ASN A 801 -56.29 -5.22 29.58
CA ASN A 801 -55.83 -3.95 30.16
C ASN A 801 -55.31 -2.95 29.09
N GLY A 802 -55.14 -1.67 29.42
CA GLY A 802 -54.50 -0.72 28.50
C GLY A 802 -52.99 -1.01 28.39
N ILE A 803 -52.28 -0.78 29.49
CA ILE A 803 -50.92 -1.30 29.73
C ILE A 803 -51.01 -2.31 30.88
N LEU A 804 -50.29 -3.43 30.76
CA LEU A 804 -50.15 -4.44 31.79
C LEU A 804 -48.68 -4.61 32.15
N ILE A 805 -48.32 -4.34 33.40
CA ILE A 805 -46.99 -4.60 33.97
C ILE A 805 -47.10 -5.79 34.90
N GLN A 806 -46.24 -6.78 34.75
CA GLN A 806 -46.25 -8.00 35.56
C GLN A 806 -44.85 -8.37 36.03
N ASP A 807 -44.80 -9.05 37.17
CA ASP A 807 -43.64 -9.83 37.58
C ASP A 807 -44.00 -11.34 37.59
N SER A 808 -43.01 -12.20 37.31
CA SER A 808 -43.11 -13.65 37.56
C SER A 808 -41.89 -14.22 38.28
N GLY A 809 -41.48 -13.61 39.39
CA GLY A 809 -40.38 -14.04 40.26
C GLY A 809 -39.01 -13.42 39.95
N ASN A 810 -38.96 -12.38 39.10
CA ASN A 810 -37.79 -11.58 38.75
C ASN A 810 -38.22 -10.10 38.75
N ASP A 811 -37.80 -9.34 39.78
CA ASP A 811 -38.22 -7.96 40.06
C ASP A 811 -38.34 -7.08 38.80
N THR A 812 -39.52 -6.46 38.65
CA THR A 812 -39.85 -5.54 37.56
C THR A 812 -39.58 -4.12 38.04
N SER A 813 -38.55 -3.46 37.52
CA SER A 813 -37.93 -2.33 38.22
C SER A 813 -37.44 -1.17 37.33
N ARG A 814 -37.42 0.06 37.85
CA ARG A 814 -36.78 1.24 37.21
C ARG A 814 -37.31 1.58 35.81
N ASN A 815 -38.58 1.31 35.55
CA ASN A 815 -39.25 1.62 34.28
C ASN A 815 -39.83 3.05 34.32
N ILE A 816 -39.74 3.77 33.20
CA ILE A 816 -40.29 5.13 33.05
C ILE A 816 -41.43 5.10 32.04
N ILE A 817 -42.61 5.57 32.44
CA ILE A 817 -43.83 5.63 31.63
C ILE A 817 -44.33 7.07 31.60
N ARG A 818 -44.20 7.76 30.47
CA ARG A 818 -44.44 9.21 30.35
C ARG A 818 -45.29 9.53 29.12
N ARG A 819 -46.22 10.48 29.25
CA ARG A 819 -47.11 10.93 28.15
C ARG A 819 -47.99 9.81 27.58
N VAL A 820 -48.54 8.94 28.45
CA VAL A 820 -49.42 7.86 27.98
C VAL A 820 -50.89 8.26 27.96
N SER A 821 -51.57 7.95 26.86
CA SER A 821 -53.00 8.14 26.65
C SER A 821 -53.69 6.78 26.57
N LEU A 822 -54.27 6.31 27.68
CA LEU A 822 -54.87 4.98 27.78
C LEU A 822 -56.40 5.10 27.74
N TYR A 823 -57.04 4.44 26.79
CA TYR A 823 -58.49 4.37 26.64
C TYR A 823 -58.96 2.91 26.58
N ASN A 824 -59.35 2.37 27.73
CA ASN A 824 -59.80 0.99 27.87
C ASN A 824 -61.34 0.92 27.96
N ASN A 825 -61.94 -0.01 27.20
CA ASN A 825 -63.36 -0.34 27.29
C ASN A 825 -63.64 -1.51 28.24
N GLY A 826 -62.68 -2.43 28.41
CA GLY A 826 -62.83 -3.69 29.13
C GLY A 826 -62.32 -3.67 30.57
N ALA A 827 -61.01 -3.87 30.75
CA ALA A 827 -60.39 -3.98 32.06
C ALA A 827 -59.73 -2.66 32.51
N SER A 828 -58.67 -2.76 33.32
CA SER A 828 -58.00 -1.62 33.95
C SER A 828 -57.15 -0.83 32.94
N GLY A 829 -56.93 0.45 33.20
CA GLY A 829 -56.18 1.33 32.31
C GLY A 829 -54.70 0.99 32.32
N LEU A 830 -54.12 1.04 33.51
CA LEU A 830 -52.83 0.45 33.84
C LEU A 830 -53.05 -0.62 34.92
N SER A 831 -52.71 -1.87 34.65
CA SER A 831 -52.73 -2.95 35.65
C SER A 831 -51.31 -3.39 36.00
N LEU A 832 -51.05 -3.57 37.30
CA LEU A 832 -49.77 -3.90 37.91
C LEU A 832 -49.95 -5.23 38.66
N GLN A 833 -49.36 -6.33 38.18
CA GLN A 833 -49.63 -7.68 38.70
C GLN A 833 -48.34 -8.34 39.21
N ALA A 834 -48.10 -8.28 40.52
CA ALA A 834 -46.86 -8.77 41.13
C ALA A 834 -47.00 -10.16 41.77
N THR A 835 -46.01 -11.03 41.53
CA THR A 835 -45.84 -12.28 42.31
C THR A 835 -44.72 -12.18 43.36
N GLY A 836 -43.70 -11.35 43.08
CA GLY A 836 -42.59 -10.98 43.94
C GLY A 836 -42.53 -9.46 44.14
N SER A 837 -41.97 -8.70 43.18
CA SER A 837 -41.92 -7.24 43.26
C SER A 837 -42.06 -6.50 41.94
N ILE A 838 -42.84 -5.42 41.97
CA ILE A 838 -42.78 -4.27 41.06
C ILE A 838 -42.23 -3.09 41.88
N SER A 839 -41.21 -2.40 41.39
CA SER A 839 -40.55 -1.32 42.14
C SER A 839 -39.98 -0.22 41.24
N ASP A 840 -39.65 0.95 41.80
CA ASP A 840 -38.99 2.05 41.08
C ASP A 840 -39.70 2.41 39.76
N LEU A 841 -41.04 2.35 39.74
CA LEU A 841 -41.85 2.69 38.58
C LEU A 841 -42.15 4.19 38.58
N ILE A 842 -41.82 4.88 37.48
CA ILE A 842 -42.20 6.28 37.27
C ILE A 842 -43.36 6.33 36.27
N LEU A 843 -44.50 6.90 36.67
CA LEU A 843 -45.62 7.24 35.79
C LEU A 843 -45.81 8.76 35.77
N PHE A 844 -45.85 9.36 34.58
CA PHE A 844 -45.75 10.82 34.43
C PHE A 844 -46.61 11.38 33.28
N ASP A 845 -47.20 12.57 33.43
CA ASP A 845 -47.92 13.33 32.36
C ASP A 845 -48.94 12.44 31.62
N SER A 846 -49.77 11.70 32.37
CA SER A 846 -50.55 10.58 31.83
C SER A 846 -52.06 10.77 31.93
N TYR A 847 -52.77 10.36 30.88
CA TYR A 847 -54.22 10.45 30.73
C TYR A 847 -54.80 9.04 30.63
N ILE A 848 -55.45 8.57 31.68
CA ILE A 848 -55.93 7.19 31.78
C ILE A 848 -57.45 7.19 31.91
N SER A 849 -58.12 6.48 31.00
CA SER A 849 -59.56 6.22 31.08
C SER A 849 -59.88 4.75 30.95
N SER A 850 -60.56 4.24 31.98
CA SER A 850 -60.89 2.83 32.15
C SER A 850 -62.38 2.70 32.34
N ASN A 851 -63.08 2.19 31.33
CA ASN A 851 -64.53 2.31 31.31
C ASN A 851 -65.23 1.08 31.91
N GLY A 852 -64.60 -0.10 31.92
CA GLY A 852 -65.16 -1.32 32.50
C GLY A 852 -64.55 -1.78 33.84
N ALA A 853 -63.36 -1.30 34.21
CA ALA A 853 -62.75 -1.55 35.52
C ALA A 853 -61.99 -0.29 36.04
N ASP A 854 -60.84 -0.48 36.68
CA ASP A 854 -60.13 0.55 37.47
C ASP A 854 -59.22 1.45 36.62
N GLY A 855 -58.96 2.69 37.06
CA GLY A 855 -57.99 3.61 36.45
C GLY A 855 -56.58 3.02 36.43
N ILE A 856 -55.93 3.02 37.60
CA ILE A 856 -54.72 2.23 37.92
C ILE A 856 -55.11 1.13 38.91
N ASP A 857 -54.55 -0.05 38.72
CA ASP A 857 -54.91 -1.29 39.39
C ASP A 857 -53.67 -2.07 39.83
N PHE A 858 -53.63 -2.52 41.09
CA PHE A 858 -52.59 -3.40 41.62
C PHE A 858 -53.19 -4.71 42.13
N GLN A 859 -52.66 -5.84 41.63
CA GLN A 859 -53.11 -7.19 41.99
C GLN A 859 -51.94 -8.15 42.20
N GLY A 860 -52.25 -9.31 42.78
CA GLY A 860 -51.28 -10.38 43.04
C GLY A 860 -50.65 -10.30 44.43
N ALA A 861 -50.09 -11.42 44.88
CA ALA A 861 -49.59 -11.63 46.23
C ALA A 861 -48.20 -11.02 46.52
N GLY A 862 -47.58 -10.40 45.52
CA GLY A 862 -46.28 -9.76 45.64
C GLY A 862 -46.34 -8.36 46.26
N THR A 863 -45.38 -7.55 45.88
CA THR A 863 -45.17 -6.18 46.38
C THR A 863 -45.18 -5.16 45.24
N LEU A 864 -45.72 -3.96 45.52
CA LEU A 864 -45.54 -2.76 44.72
C LEU A 864 -44.90 -1.70 45.61
N ARG A 865 -43.72 -1.17 45.27
CA ARG A 865 -42.97 -0.30 46.19
C ARG A 865 -42.18 0.82 45.53
N ASN A 866 -41.84 1.85 46.31
CA ASN A 866 -40.84 2.88 45.95
C ASN A 866 -41.06 3.42 44.52
N SER A 867 -42.28 3.83 44.21
CA SER A 867 -42.69 4.21 42.86
C SER A 867 -43.43 5.55 42.88
N ILE A 868 -43.30 6.34 41.81
CA ILE A 868 -43.79 7.72 41.72
C ILE A 868 -44.82 7.83 40.60
N PHE A 869 -46.07 8.17 40.93
CA PHE A 869 -47.09 8.53 39.94
C PHE A 869 -47.35 10.03 40.03
N MET A 870 -46.97 10.79 39.01
CA MET A 870 -46.98 12.25 39.02
C MET A 870 -47.77 12.85 37.84
N ASN A 871 -48.37 14.03 38.05
CA ASN A 871 -49.00 14.86 37.00
C ASN A 871 -49.94 14.05 36.10
N SER A 872 -50.89 13.32 36.68
CA SER A 872 -51.72 12.36 35.93
C SER A 872 -53.21 12.56 36.15
N THR A 873 -53.99 12.34 35.09
CA THR A 873 -55.45 12.49 35.05
C THR A 873 -56.10 11.13 34.79
N LEU A 874 -56.95 10.70 35.72
CA LEU A 874 -57.61 9.40 35.72
C LEU A 874 -59.13 9.59 35.67
N VAL A 875 -59.79 9.04 34.65
CA VAL A 875 -61.25 9.18 34.45
C VAL A 875 -61.89 7.89 33.99
N HIS A 876 -62.65 7.27 34.87
CA HIS A 876 -63.08 5.88 34.79
C HIS A 876 -64.50 5.76 35.32
N ASN A 877 -65.26 4.77 34.84
CA ASN A 877 -66.70 4.69 35.09
C ASN A 877 -67.07 3.69 36.19
N VAL A 878 -66.52 2.47 36.16
CA VAL A 878 -67.04 1.33 36.93
C VAL A 878 -66.17 0.94 38.14
N GLY A 879 -64.84 0.98 37.99
CA GLY A 879 -63.88 0.56 39.01
C GLY A 879 -63.53 1.64 40.03
N TYR A 880 -62.41 1.49 40.72
CA TYR A 880 -61.69 2.52 41.48
C TYR A 880 -60.84 3.40 40.56
N GLY A 881 -60.40 4.57 41.03
CA GLY A 881 -59.42 5.38 40.28
C GLY A 881 -58.00 4.89 40.42
N ILE A 882 -57.58 4.66 41.66
CA ILE A 882 -56.36 3.94 41.99
C ILE A 882 -56.74 2.87 43.01
N ASN A 883 -56.58 1.61 42.61
CA ASN A 883 -56.80 0.44 43.44
C ASN A 883 -55.46 -0.14 43.87
N PHE A 884 -55.10 -0.02 45.15
CA PHE A 884 -53.94 -0.70 45.74
C PHE A 884 -54.26 -2.12 46.23
N GLY A 885 -55.19 -2.79 45.54
CA GLY A 885 -55.48 -4.22 45.64
C GLY A 885 -56.24 -4.63 46.89
N THR A 886 -56.25 -5.94 47.17
CA THR A 886 -56.82 -6.51 48.42
C THR A 886 -55.96 -7.59 49.06
N THR A 887 -54.89 -8.07 48.41
CA THR A 887 -54.02 -9.15 48.92
C THR A 887 -52.59 -9.04 48.36
N GLY A 888 -51.86 -7.98 48.73
CA GLY A 888 -50.45 -7.72 48.40
C GLY A 888 -49.93 -6.57 49.26
N SER A 889 -48.62 -6.32 49.30
CA SER A 889 -48.06 -5.19 50.06
C SER A 889 -47.74 -4.01 49.15
N VAL A 890 -48.20 -2.82 49.51
CA VAL A 890 -47.86 -1.57 48.80
C VAL A 890 -47.03 -0.70 49.74
N ASP A 891 -45.86 -0.19 49.32
CA ASP A 891 -44.94 0.49 50.25
C ASP A 891 -44.23 1.70 49.63
N ALA A 892 -44.15 2.81 50.36
CA ALA A 892 -43.41 4.02 49.96
C ALA A 892 -43.76 4.56 48.54
N MET A 893 -45.05 4.50 48.15
CA MET A 893 -45.52 5.13 46.91
C MET A 893 -45.61 6.65 47.06
N SER A 894 -45.17 7.42 46.05
CA SER A 894 -45.42 8.88 46.00
C SER A 894 -46.44 9.20 44.89
N LEU A 895 -47.62 9.64 45.30
CA LEU A 895 -48.71 10.08 44.43
C LEU A 895 -48.72 11.61 44.39
N VAL A 896 -48.33 12.22 43.26
CA VAL A 896 -48.06 13.67 43.15
C VAL A 896 -48.94 14.32 42.08
N ASN A 897 -49.69 15.37 42.42
CA ASN A 897 -50.54 16.14 41.49
C ASN A 897 -51.47 15.26 40.62
N LEU A 898 -52.38 14.54 41.26
CA LEU A 898 -53.30 13.61 40.58
C LEU A 898 -54.73 14.16 40.49
N ALA A 899 -55.35 14.10 39.31
CA ALA A 899 -56.76 14.43 39.11
C ALA A 899 -57.57 13.16 38.80
N VAL A 900 -58.32 12.67 39.79
CA VAL A 900 -59.04 11.39 39.77
C VAL A 900 -60.55 11.64 39.83
N VAL A 901 -61.27 11.21 38.77
CA VAL A 901 -62.70 11.45 38.61
C VAL A 901 -63.43 10.18 38.16
N ASN A 902 -63.93 9.43 39.15
CA ASN A 902 -64.71 8.20 39.02
C ASN A 902 -66.20 8.49 38.77
N SER A 903 -67.00 7.45 38.51
CA SER A 903 -68.46 7.48 38.74
C SER A 903 -69.05 6.20 39.36
N GLY A 904 -68.23 5.20 39.69
CA GLY A 904 -68.65 3.88 40.19
C GLY A 904 -68.20 3.53 41.61
N GLN A 905 -66.94 3.81 41.98
CA GLN A 905 -66.38 3.48 43.31
C GLN A 905 -65.50 4.62 43.87
N ASN A 906 -64.54 4.29 44.75
CA ASN A 906 -63.67 5.28 45.40
C ASN A 906 -62.70 5.94 44.41
N GLY A 907 -62.22 7.16 44.71
CA GLY A 907 -61.16 7.81 43.94
C GLY A 907 -59.83 7.06 44.13
N LEU A 908 -59.31 7.05 45.35
CA LEU A 908 -58.20 6.20 45.80
C LEU A 908 -58.67 5.19 46.84
N TYR A 909 -58.29 3.92 46.67
CA TYR A 909 -58.49 2.86 47.65
C TYR A 909 -57.17 2.23 48.05
N MET A 910 -56.88 2.22 49.36
CA MET A 910 -55.68 1.66 49.96
C MET A 910 -56.05 0.54 50.94
N ALA A 911 -55.68 -0.69 50.61
CA ALA A 911 -55.96 -1.87 51.41
C ALA A 911 -54.99 -2.04 52.61
N PRO A 912 -55.37 -2.87 53.61
CA PRO A 912 -54.46 -3.24 54.70
C PRO A 912 -53.15 -3.80 54.15
N GLY A 913 -52.01 -3.27 54.59
CA GLY A 913 -50.69 -3.56 54.00
C GLY A 913 -50.15 -2.48 53.03
N SER A 914 -50.90 -1.39 52.82
CA SER A 914 -50.38 -0.17 52.17
C SER A 914 -49.62 0.69 53.19
N ASN A 915 -48.29 0.81 53.11
CA ASN A 915 -47.44 1.46 54.12
C ASN A 915 -46.60 2.62 53.58
N ASN A 916 -46.22 3.57 54.45
CA ASN A 916 -45.23 4.62 54.20
C ASN A 916 -45.48 5.53 52.97
N ASN A 917 -46.70 5.54 52.43
CA ASN A 917 -47.02 6.23 51.18
C ASN A 917 -47.05 7.76 51.37
N GLN A 918 -47.02 8.50 50.27
CA GLN A 918 -47.15 9.95 50.22
C GLN A 918 -48.21 10.33 49.19
N ILE A 919 -49.10 11.26 49.53
CA ILE A 919 -50.10 11.84 48.64
C ILE A 919 -49.94 13.36 48.69
N ILE A 920 -49.52 13.96 47.59
CA ILE A 920 -49.05 15.35 47.52
C ILE A 920 -49.75 16.04 46.35
N ASP A 921 -50.62 17.01 46.64
CA ASP A 921 -51.48 17.69 45.66
C ASP A 921 -52.46 16.77 44.88
N GLY A 922 -53.73 17.16 44.79
CA GLY A 922 -54.66 16.41 43.95
C GLY A 922 -56.11 16.91 43.93
N ALA A 923 -56.86 16.37 42.97
CA ALA A 923 -58.29 16.55 42.85
C ALA A 923 -58.96 15.18 42.82
N TYR A 924 -59.69 14.85 43.88
CA TYR A 924 -60.47 13.62 44.00
C TYR A 924 -61.93 14.06 44.07
N VAL A 925 -62.61 14.06 42.92
CA VAL A 925 -63.91 14.73 42.78
C VAL A 925 -64.93 13.87 42.03
N ALA A 926 -66.20 14.06 42.39
CA ALA A 926 -67.36 13.41 41.76
C ALA A 926 -67.34 11.87 41.78
N ASN A 927 -66.47 11.25 42.60
CA ASN A 927 -66.30 9.81 42.66
C ASN A 927 -67.60 9.11 43.14
N GLY A 928 -67.84 7.87 42.69
CA GLY A 928 -69.07 7.13 42.99
C GLY A 928 -69.16 6.58 44.43
N GLY A 929 -68.02 6.47 45.11
CA GLY A 929 -67.87 6.09 46.52
C GLY A 929 -67.24 7.19 47.36
N ILE A 930 -66.17 6.85 48.09
CA ILE A 930 -65.39 7.79 48.91
C ILE A 930 -64.26 8.40 48.06
N GLU A 931 -63.96 9.69 48.22
CA GLU A 931 -62.89 10.37 47.47
C GLU A 931 -61.52 9.71 47.72
N ILE A 932 -61.15 9.49 48.99
CA ILE A 932 -59.97 8.70 49.42
C ILE A 932 -60.37 7.77 50.58
N ASN A 933 -60.04 6.48 50.47
CA ASN A 933 -60.38 5.44 51.45
C ASN A 933 -59.16 4.59 51.83
N MET A 934 -58.76 4.66 53.10
CA MET A 934 -57.63 3.94 53.69
C MET A 934 -58.14 2.95 54.74
N ASN A 935 -57.94 1.66 54.48
CA ASN A 935 -58.61 0.60 55.23
C ASN A 935 -57.73 0.03 56.35
N GLY A 936 -58.11 0.30 57.60
CA GLY A 936 -57.78 -0.48 58.81
C GLY A 936 -56.34 -0.43 59.33
N SER A 937 -55.34 -0.50 58.45
CA SER A 937 -53.91 -0.39 58.76
C SER A 937 -53.09 0.30 57.65
N ALA A 938 -53.75 0.82 56.62
CA ALA A 938 -53.09 1.57 55.57
C ALA A 938 -52.53 2.91 56.10
N THR A 939 -51.29 3.26 55.74
CA THR A 939 -50.64 4.52 56.14
C THR A 939 -50.17 5.33 54.93
N ALA A 940 -50.34 6.66 55.04
CA ALA A 940 -49.90 7.65 54.08
C ALA A 940 -49.66 9.01 54.78
N TYR A 941 -48.64 9.73 54.32
CA TYR A 941 -48.43 11.15 54.60
C TYR A 941 -49.13 11.99 53.54
N VAL A 942 -49.78 13.09 53.93
CA VAL A 942 -50.68 13.86 53.04
C VAL A 942 -50.37 15.36 53.15
N SER A 943 -50.01 16.00 52.03
CA SER A 943 -49.60 17.41 52.00
C SER A 943 -49.95 18.14 50.69
N GLY A 944 -49.84 19.47 50.67
CA GLY A 944 -50.13 20.30 49.50
C GLY A 944 -51.60 20.71 49.36
N LEU A 945 -52.12 20.83 48.15
CA LEU A 945 -53.48 21.30 47.84
C LEU A 945 -54.40 20.17 47.38
N PHE A 946 -55.48 19.94 48.14
CA PHE A 946 -56.53 18.97 47.79
C PHE A 946 -57.84 19.65 47.40
N VAL A 947 -58.44 19.20 46.31
CA VAL A 947 -59.78 19.60 45.86
C VAL A 947 -60.70 18.38 45.90
N VAL A 948 -61.80 18.48 46.65
CA VAL A 948 -62.74 17.38 46.88
C VAL A 948 -64.20 17.78 46.62
N GLY A 949 -65.05 16.78 46.38
CA GLY A 949 -66.46 16.95 46.00
C GLY A 949 -67.39 17.46 47.12
N THR A 950 -68.69 17.34 46.85
CA THR A 950 -69.75 17.99 47.64
C THR A 950 -70.86 17.01 48.02
N ILE A 951 -70.49 16.00 48.80
CA ILE A 951 -71.36 14.97 49.40
C ILE A 951 -70.98 14.86 50.90
N PRO A 952 -71.93 14.66 51.84
CA PRO A 952 -71.64 14.71 53.28
C PRO A 952 -70.72 13.57 53.79
N ALA A 953 -70.13 13.83 54.97
CA ALA A 953 -69.10 13.05 55.66
C ALA A 953 -69.32 11.51 55.72
N PRO A 954 -68.24 10.70 55.75
CA PRO A 954 -66.84 11.06 56.01
C PRO A 954 -65.98 11.17 54.74
N CYS A 955 -65.46 12.36 54.46
CA CYS A 955 -64.85 12.67 53.15
C CYS A 955 -63.42 12.10 52.96
N LEU A 956 -62.74 11.73 54.05
CA LEU A 956 -61.43 11.07 54.05
C LEU A 956 -61.49 9.96 55.11
N ASN A 957 -61.66 8.71 54.69
CA ASN A 957 -61.69 7.58 55.63
C ASN A 957 -60.25 7.14 55.93
N PHE A 958 -59.57 7.82 56.85
CA PHE A 958 -58.19 7.50 57.25
C PHE A 958 -58.09 6.28 58.16
N ASN A 959 -59.07 6.10 59.06
CA ASN A 959 -59.37 4.87 59.80
C ASN A 959 -60.71 5.04 60.55
N SER A 960 -61.16 4.00 61.26
CA SER A 960 -62.48 3.96 61.92
C SER A 960 -62.64 4.82 63.18
N ASP A 961 -61.58 5.48 63.68
CA ASP A 961 -61.65 6.29 64.90
C ASP A 961 -62.02 7.77 64.63
N PHE A 962 -62.07 8.19 63.36
CA PHE A 962 -62.49 9.54 62.96
C PHE A 962 -64.01 9.78 63.12
N THR A 963 -64.41 10.09 64.36
CA THR A 963 -65.77 10.55 64.72
C THR A 963 -65.84 12.04 65.03
N ASP A 964 -65.07 12.87 64.31
CA ASP A 964 -65.21 14.33 64.32
C ASP A 964 -66.13 14.84 63.19
N PRO A 965 -67.27 15.47 63.50
CA PRO A 965 -68.13 16.13 62.50
C PRO A 965 -67.54 17.41 61.87
N ALA A 966 -66.39 17.91 62.35
CA ALA A 966 -65.88 19.24 62.05
C ALA A 966 -64.51 19.28 61.32
N CYS A 967 -64.00 18.15 60.81
CA CYS A 967 -62.77 18.04 60.02
C CYS A 967 -61.51 18.70 60.64
N ASN A 968 -61.33 18.61 61.96
CA ASN A 968 -60.12 19.07 62.66
C ASN A 968 -59.43 17.87 63.34
N ALA A 969 -58.20 17.59 62.92
CA ALA A 969 -57.48 16.33 63.18
C ALA A 969 -57.12 16.06 64.66
N PRO A 970 -56.79 14.80 64.99
CA PRO A 970 -55.37 14.50 65.18
C PRO A 970 -54.88 13.17 64.54
N GLU A 971 -53.56 12.95 64.61
CA GLU A 971 -52.81 11.72 64.22
C GLU A 971 -52.85 11.27 62.75
N VAL A 972 -53.09 12.20 61.82
CA VAL A 972 -52.37 12.23 60.53
C VAL A 972 -51.60 13.55 60.47
N THR A 973 -50.33 13.53 60.10
CA THR A 973 -49.50 14.75 59.92
C THR A 973 -49.85 15.47 58.61
N LEU A 974 -51.06 16.02 58.57
CA LEU A 974 -51.58 16.82 57.45
C LEU A 974 -50.87 18.18 57.38
N ASP A 975 -50.00 18.36 56.38
CA ASP A 975 -49.52 19.68 55.93
C ASP A 975 -50.25 20.04 54.62
N ALA A 976 -51.58 20.03 54.70
CA ALA A 976 -52.48 20.02 53.55
C ALA A 976 -53.57 21.10 53.66
N SER A 977 -53.82 21.77 52.54
CA SER A 977 -54.95 22.69 52.37
C SER A 977 -56.07 22.00 51.58
N VAL A 978 -57.27 21.91 52.17
CA VAL A 978 -58.40 21.19 51.57
C VAL A 978 -59.47 22.18 51.12
N PHE A 979 -59.78 22.19 49.82
CA PHE A 979 -60.84 22.97 49.23
C PHE A 979 -62.07 22.08 48.97
N VAL A 980 -63.11 22.26 49.78
CA VAL A 980 -64.42 21.60 49.62
C VAL A 980 -65.32 22.51 48.80
N GLY A 981 -65.71 22.07 47.59
CA GLY A 981 -66.35 22.96 46.61
C GLY A 981 -67.36 22.29 45.68
N SER A 982 -68.36 23.05 45.23
CA SER A 982 -69.44 22.54 44.40
C SER A 982 -69.03 22.27 42.95
N VAL A 983 -69.48 21.11 42.43
CA VAL A 983 -69.52 20.72 41.00
C VAL A 983 -68.25 20.99 40.17
N ALA A 984 -67.08 20.54 40.65
CA ALA A 984 -65.85 20.53 39.84
C ALA A 984 -65.99 19.81 38.48
N GLY A 985 -66.98 18.92 38.33
CA GLY A 985 -67.32 18.28 37.06
C GLY A 985 -67.84 19.21 35.95
N SER A 986 -68.38 20.40 36.26
CA SER A 986 -68.80 21.36 35.23
C SER A 986 -67.61 22.15 34.68
N GLY A 987 -66.98 21.60 33.64
CA GLY A 987 -65.86 22.21 32.91
C GLY A 987 -64.59 21.37 32.82
N PHE A 988 -64.52 20.22 33.52
CA PHE A 988 -63.38 19.31 33.48
C PHE A 988 -63.36 18.40 32.25
N ILE A 989 -64.52 17.89 31.81
CA ILE A 989 -64.65 17.09 30.58
C ILE A 989 -65.77 17.66 29.74
N ASN A 990 -65.48 17.88 28.46
CA ASN A 990 -66.36 18.58 27.56
C ASN A 990 -66.66 17.71 26.34
N GLN A 991 -67.94 17.64 25.97
CA GLN A 991 -68.38 16.98 24.74
C GLN A 991 -67.99 17.85 23.54
N ARG A 992 -67.36 17.25 22.52
CA ARG A 992 -66.96 18.02 21.34
C ARG A 992 -68.07 18.06 20.28
N GLY A 993 -68.54 19.26 19.94
CA GLY A 993 -69.55 19.49 18.90
C GLY A 993 -69.00 19.81 17.51
N SER A 994 -67.67 19.95 17.36
CA SER A 994 -66.99 20.35 16.12
C SER A 994 -65.96 19.31 15.68
N ALA A 995 -65.72 19.22 14.36
CA ALA A 995 -64.82 18.23 13.76
C ALA A 995 -63.37 18.36 14.27
N ASP A 996 -62.66 17.24 14.42
CA ASP A 996 -61.23 17.21 14.69
C ASP A 996 -60.49 16.89 13.37
N PRO A 997 -59.76 17.84 12.75
CA PRO A 997 -59.09 17.63 11.46
C PRO A 997 -58.14 16.43 11.36
N ALA A 998 -57.62 15.91 12.49
CA ALA A 998 -56.74 14.73 12.50
C ALA A 998 -57.48 13.41 12.79
N ASN A 999 -58.73 13.45 13.27
CA ASN A 999 -59.54 12.24 13.47
C ASN A 999 -60.47 12.07 12.26
N ALA A 1000 -60.38 10.95 11.55
CA ALA A 1000 -61.22 10.71 10.37
C ALA A 1000 -62.72 10.50 10.69
N SER A 1001 -63.08 10.38 11.97
CA SER A 1001 -64.46 10.16 12.42
C SER A 1001 -65.14 11.47 12.83
N ALA A 1002 -66.45 11.55 12.60
CA ALA A 1002 -67.26 12.66 13.10
C ALA A 1002 -67.27 12.71 14.65
N PRO A 1003 -67.58 13.87 15.28
CA PRO A 1003 -67.57 14.01 16.74
C PRO A 1003 -68.51 13.07 17.49
N THR A 1004 -69.47 12.45 16.79
CA THR A 1004 -70.16 11.23 17.20
C THR A 1004 -70.03 10.16 16.11
N GLY A 1005 -69.68 8.93 16.48
CA GLY A 1005 -69.51 7.79 15.59
C GLY A 1005 -70.22 6.53 16.09
N THR A 1006 -70.42 5.53 15.24
CA THR A 1006 -70.96 4.22 15.64
C THR A 1006 -69.83 3.28 16.05
N TYR A 1007 -69.93 2.65 17.22
CA TYR A 1007 -68.91 1.74 17.73
C TYR A 1007 -68.50 0.66 16.72
N GLY A 1008 -67.20 0.49 16.52
CA GLY A 1008 -66.61 -0.61 15.75
C GLY A 1008 -65.11 -0.45 15.54
N PRO A 1009 -64.42 -1.49 15.01
CA PRO A 1009 -62.97 -1.47 14.79
C PRO A 1009 -62.54 -0.47 13.70
N GLY A 1010 -63.46 -0.04 12.83
CA GLY A 1010 -63.23 0.96 11.79
C GLY A 1010 -63.39 2.42 12.25
N MET A 1011 -63.66 2.70 13.54
CA MET A 1011 -63.54 4.06 14.07
C MET A 1011 -62.07 4.46 14.19
N ASP A 1012 -61.80 5.76 14.08
CA ASP A 1012 -60.48 6.32 14.36
C ASP A 1012 -60.29 6.47 15.87
N TRP A 1013 -59.75 5.42 16.48
CA TRP A 1013 -59.55 5.31 17.93
C TRP A 1013 -58.34 6.09 18.46
N VAL A 1014 -57.41 6.50 17.60
CA VAL A 1014 -56.06 6.91 18.03
C VAL A 1014 -55.52 8.20 17.42
N ASN A 1015 -56.04 8.68 16.31
CA ASN A 1015 -55.58 9.95 15.74
C ASN A 1015 -56.48 11.08 16.22
N PHE A 1016 -55.90 12.02 16.96
CA PHE A 1016 -56.55 13.22 17.46
C PHE A 1016 -55.54 14.36 17.41
N ASN A 1017 -55.99 15.61 17.28
CA ASN A 1017 -55.06 16.76 17.29
C ASN A 1017 -54.38 16.98 18.65
N PHE A 1018 -54.84 16.34 19.74
CA PHE A 1018 -54.29 16.51 21.08
C PHE A 1018 -54.35 15.19 21.91
N PRO A 1019 -53.43 14.97 22.86
CA PRO A 1019 -53.38 13.73 23.65
C PRO A 1019 -54.55 13.59 24.64
N TRP A 1020 -55.06 14.70 25.20
CA TRP A 1020 -56.18 14.71 26.14
C TRP A 1020 -57.57 14.49 25.49
N ARG A 1021 -57.64 13.76 24.37
CA ARG A 1021 -58.88 13.35 23.68
C ARG A 1021 -59.03 11.84 23.60
N MET A 1022 -60.27 11.39 23.70
CA MET A 1022 -60.66 9.98 23.58
C MET A 1022 -62.16 9.86 23.28
N TRP A 1023 -62.65 8.64 23.17
CA TRP A 1023 -64.07 8.33 22.95
C TRP A 1023 -64.82 8.14 24.28
N GLY A 1024 -66.15 8.21 24.23
CA GLY A 1024 -67.04 7.92 25.35
C GLY A 1024 -68.45 7.58 24.87
N ARG A 1025 -69.38 7.36 25.80
CA ARG A 1025 -70.79 7.12 25.50
C ARG A 1025 -71.45 8.42 24.99
N ASN A 1026 -72.25 8.33 23.93
CA ASN A 1026 -73.08 9.46 23.50
C ASN A 1026 -74.22 9.68 24.52
N GLY A 1027 -74.35 10.91 25.02
CA GLY A 1027 -75.38 11.33 25.97
C GLY A 1027 -75.42 12.85 26.14
N VAL A 1028 -76.33 13.39 26.93
CA VAL A 1028 -76.38 14.82 27.29
C VAL A 1028 -76.87 14.98 28.73
N GLY A 1029 -76.23 15.86 29.51
CA GLY A 1029 -76.62 16.11 30.91
C GLY A 1029 -75.42 16.14 31.85
N ALA A 1030 -75.49 15.37 32.93
CA ALA A 1030 -74.43 15.28 33.94
C ALA A 1030 -73.27 14.36 33.50
N PHE A 1031 -72.08 14.59 34.07
CA PHE A 1031 -70.83 13.87 33.83
C PHE A 1031 -70.98 12.35 33.58
N ASN A 1032 -71.67 11.66 34.49
CA ASN A 1032 -71.87 10.21 34.47
C ASN A 1032 -72.78 9.68 33.34
N THR A 1033 -73.37 10.55 32.52
CA THR A 1033 -74.25 10.15 31.40
C THR A 1033 -73.51 9.93 30.09
N TYR A 1034 -72.30 10.50 29.93
CA TYR A 1034 -71.50 10.42 28.69
C TYR A 1034 -70.05 9.95 28.92
N VAL A 1035 -69.48 10.14 30.10
CA VAL A 1035 -68.24 9.45 30.50
C VAL A 1035 -68.55 7.97 30.73
N GLY A 1036 -68.03 7.06 29.91
CA GLY A 1036 -68.30 5.62 30.04
C GLY A 1036 -68.08 4.80 28.77
N ILE A 1037 -68.31 3.48 28.88
CA ILE A 1037 -67.90 2.48 27.87
C ILE A 1037 -68.52 2.78 26.50
N CYS A 1038 -67.65 2.90 25.49
CA CYS A 1038 -68.00 2.89 24.07
C CYS A 1038 -67.82 1.47 23.54
N ASN A 1039 -68.79 0.58 23.78
CA ASN A 1039 -68.80 -0.82 23.29
C ASN A 1039 -70.05 -1.18 22.48
N GLY A 1040 -70.89 -0.20 22.12
CA GLY A 1040 -72.08 -0.40 21.29
C GLY A 1040 -72.87 0.88 21.09
N GLY A 1041 -73.61 0.95 19.97
CA GLY A 1041 -74.42 2.13 19.62
C GLY A 1041 -73.58 3.32 19.16
N LEU A 1042 -74.01 4.53 19.51
CA LEU A 1042 -73.29 5.77 19.23
C LEU A 1042 -72.35 6.15 20.37
N CYS A 1043 -71.14 6.52 20.00
CA CYS A 1043 -70.10 7.07 20.86
C CYS A 1043 -69.82 8.52 20.49
N GLN A 1044 -69.14 9.24 21.39
CA GLN A 1044 -68.87 10.67 21.28
C GLN A 1044 -67.41 10.99 21.60
N GLN A 1045 -66.84 12.01 20.96
CA GLN A 1045 -65.50 12.51 21.28
C GLN A 1045 -65.56 13.40 22.54
N LEU A 1046 -64.69 13.08 23.50
CA LEU A 1046 -64.55 13.78 24.78
C LEU A 1046 -63.19 14.49 24.84
N ASP A 1047 -63.19 15.72 25.35
CA ASP A 1047 -62.01 16.59 25.49
C ASP A 1047 -61.78 16.95 26.96
N TYR A 1048 -60.56 16.67 27.45
CA TYR A 1048 -60.18 16.69 28.86
C TYR A 1048 -59.26 17.88 29.21
N ALA A 1049 -59.04 18.80 28.27
CA ALA A 1049 -58.36 20.05 28.58
C ALA A 1049 -59.22 20.94 29.47
N LEU A 1050 -58.58 21.63 30.42
CA LEU A 1050 -59.27 22.54 31.33
C LEU A 1050 -59.76 23.79 30.57
N PHE A 1051 -61.03 24.12 30.75
CA PHE A 1051 -61.63 25.33 30.19
C PHE A 1051 -61.47 26.53 31.13
N THR A 1052 -61.70 27.73 30.61
CA THR A 1052 -61.54 28.99 31.35
C THR A 1052 -62.39 29.03 32.63
N GLY A 1053 -63.59 28.43 32.60
CA GLY A 1053 -64.47 28.28 33.77
C GLY A 1053 -64.10 27.17 34.76
N ALA A 1054 -63.11 26.32 34.46
CA ALA A 1054 -62.67 25.20 35.33
C ALA A 1054 -61.81 25.68 36.53
N HIS A 1055 -62.24 26.74 37.20
CA HIS A 1055 -61.53 27.44 38.28
C HIS A 1055 -61.16 26.56 39.48
N GLN A 1056 -61.77 25.37 39.62
CA GLN A 1056 -61.44 24.46 40.71
C GLN A 1056 -60.12 23.71 40.50
N LEU A 1057 -59.66 23.55 39.25
CA LEU A 1057 -58.50 22.73 38.89
C LEU A 1057 -57.42 23.53 38.13
N ARG A 1058 -57.83 24.58 37.44
CA ARG A 1058 -56.96 25.46 36.63
C ARG A 1058 -56.38 26.59 37.48
N ALA A 1059 -55.07 26.85 37.36
CA ALA A 1059 -54.34 27.89 38.11
C ALA A 1059 -54.57 27.78 39.63
N ARG A 1060 -54.28 26.60 40.17
CA ARG A 1060 -54.46 26.21 41.57
C ARG A 1060 -53.16 26.09 42.35
N LEU A 1061 -52.12 25.53 41.74
CA LEU A 1061 -50.80 25.44 42.35
C LEU A 1061 -50.03 26.74 42.12
N ALA A 1062 -49.27 27.18 43.12
CA ALA A 1062 -48.50 28.42 43.08
C ALA A 1062 -47.12 28.22 42.44
N CYS A 1063 -46.49 29.33 42.02
CA CYS A 1063 -45.07 29.34 41.69
C CYS A 1063 -44.25 28.70 42.84
N PRO A 1064 -43.31 27.76 42.56
CA PRO A 1064 -42.41 27.24 43.59
C PRO A 1064 -41.65 28.36 44.30
N ALA A 1065 -41.59 28.32 45.62
CA ALA A 1065 -40.95 29.34 46.43
C ALA A 1065 -39.45 29.09 46.61
N ALA A 1066 -38.63 30.15 46.56
CA ALA A 1066 -37.19 30.09 46.84
C ALA A 1066 -36.83 29.73 48.30
N ALA A 1067 -37.83 29.58 49.19
CA ALA A 1067 -37.66 29.01 50.53
C ALA A 1067 -37.82 27.48 50.45
N VAL A 1068 -36.74 26.81 49.99
CA VAL A 1068 -36.71 25.46 49.39
C VAL A 1068 -37.17 24.27 50.28
N ALA A 1069 -37.73 24.51 51.47
CA ALA A 1069 -38.09 23.47 52.42
C ALA A 1069 -39.51 22.88 52.24
N GLN A 1070 -40.39 23.50 51.44
CA GLN A 1070 -41.81 23.11 51.35
C GLN A 1070 -42.28 22.65 49.95
N ASP A 1071 -41.63 23.06 48.87
CA ASP A 1071 -42.05 22.71 47.48
C ASP A 1071 -41.22 21.56 46.86
N VAL A 1072 -40.47 20.82 47.68
CA VAL A 1072 -39.68 19.64 47.27
C VAL A 1072 -40.32 18.33 47.73
N VAL A 1073 -40.09 17.26 46.96
CA VAL A 1073 -40.40 15.87 47.29
C VAL A 1073 -39.11 15.08 47.25
N THR A 1074 -38.76 14.40 48.34
CA THR A 1074 -37.68 13.41 48.37
C THR A 1074 -38.28 12.02 48.31
N HIS A 1075 -37.82 11.20 47.36
CA HIS A 1075 -38.25 9.82 47.18
C HIS A 1075 -37.03 8.89 47.18
N THR A 1076 -37.15 7.75 47.86
CA THR A 1076 -36.07 6.76 48.02
C THR A 1076 -36.37 5.54 47.16
N TRP A 1077 -35.41 5.10 46.35
CA TRP A 1077 -35.54 3.96 45.45
C TRP A 1077 -35.27 2.63 46.18
N ALA A 1078 -35.94 1.56 45.74
CA ALA A 1078 -35.71 0.20 46.25
C ALA A 1078 -34.48 -0.47 45.62
N THR A 1079 -34.16 -0.13 44.36
CA THR A 1079 -33.20 -0.87 43.54
C THR A 1079 -32.21 0.01 42.76
N ALA A 1080 -32.52 1.28 42.52
CA ALA A 1080 -31.60 2.20 41.83
C ALA A 1080 -30.40 2.58 42.72
N THR A 1081 -29.19 2.59 42.14
CA THR A 1081 -27.95 2.86 42.90
C THR A 1081 -27.75 4.32 43.28
N SER A 1082 -28.51 5.24 42.67
CA SER A 1082 -28.66 6.63 43.12
C SER A 1082 -29.28 6.76 44.51
N GLY A 1083 -30.01 5.74 44.99
CA GLY A 1083 -30.56 5.66 46.35
C GLY A 1083 -31.78 6.54 46.59
N SER A 1084 -31.72 7.83 46.27
CA SER A 1084 -32.86 8.74 46.35
C SER A 1084 -32.79 9.88 45.33
N VAL A 1085 -33.96 10.44 45.00
CA VAL A 1085 -34.13 11.66 44.20
C VAL A 1085 -34.80 12.73 45.06
N THR A 1086 -34.50 14.01 44.82
CA THR A 1086 -35.27 15.14 45.36
C THR A 1086 -35.62 16.09 44.23
N PHE A 1087 -36.89 16.51 44.13
CA PHE A 1087 -37.41 17.26 42.99
C PHE A 1087 -38.55 18.21 43.40
N LEU A 1088 -38.88 19.21 42.56
CA LEU A 1088 -40.02 20.11 42.83
C LEU A 1088 -41.38 19.44 42.55
N ARG A 1089 -42.36 19.58 43.45
CA ARG A 1089 -43.74 19.03 43.23
C ARG A 1089 -44.55 19.76 42.17
N HIS A 1090 -44.39 21.09 42.05
CA HIS A 1090 -45.16 21.90 41.09
C HIS A 1090 -44.40 22.18 39.77
N ALA A 1091 -43.36 21.41 39.43
CA ALA A 1091 -42.61 21.61 38.19
C ALA A 1091 -41.91 20.34 37.70
N TYR A 1092 -41.55 20.28 36.41
CA TYR A 1092 -40.77 19.19 35.82
C TYR A 1092 -39.87 19.62 34.67
N GLU A 1093 -38.80 18.86 34.44
CA GLU A 1093 -37.84 19.03 33.35
C GLU A 1093 -38.53 19.13 31.97
N THR A 1094 -38.10 20.11 31.17
CA THR A 1094 -38.52 20.26 29.76
C THR A 1094 -37.49 19.59 28.85
N ASP A 1095 -37.97 18.77 27.91
CA ASP A 1095 -37.23 17.80 27.06
C ASP A 1095 -36.15 18.40 26.12
N THR A 1096 -35.35 19.35 26.61
CA THR A 1096 -34.64 20.37 25.82
C THR A 1096 -33.40 20.96 26.50
N ASP A 1097 -33.01 20.51 27.69
CA ASP A 1097 -31.67 20.76 28.21
C ASP A 1097 -30.71 19.59 27.96
N GLU A 1098 -29.53 19.62 28.58
CA GLU A 1098 -28.37 18.82 28.18
C GLU A 1098 -27.98 17.79 29.25
N VAL A 1099 -28.87 17.55 30.22
CA VAL A 1099 -28.69 16.53 31.26
C VAL A 1099 -29.69 15.40 31.02
N TRP A 1100 -29.21 14.22 30.61
CA TRP A 1100 -30.07 13.04 30.47
C TRP A 1100 -30.23 12.37 31.85
N ASP A 1101 -31.15 12.90 32.66
CA ASP A 1101 -31.51 12.34 33.97
C ASP A 1101 -33.03 12.05 34.08
N LEU A 1102 -33.65 12.25 35.25
CA LEU A 1102 -35.02 11.82 35.50
C LEU A 1102 -36.01 12.96 35.20
N PRO A 1103 -37.23 12.68 34.69
CA PRO A 1103 -38.16 13.70 34.16
C PRO A 1103 -38.90 14.52 35.25
N PHE A 1104 -38.19 14.91 36.30
CA PHE A 1104 -38.62 15.76 37.41
C PHE A 1104 -37.70 16.98 37.46
N CYS A 1105 -38.08 18.05 38.17
CA CYS A 1105 -37.20 19.23 38.28
C CYS A 1105 -36.17 19.06 39.41
N LEU A 1106 -34.88 18.78 39.11
CA LEU A 1106 -33.81 18.45 40.08
C LEU A 1106 -32.85 19.62 40.40
N GLY A 1107 -32.58 20.52 39.45
CA GLY A 1107 -31.78 21.74 39.64
C GLY A 1107 -30.77 22.04 38.53
N ASN A 1108 -30.54 23.32 38.26
CA ASN A 1108 -29.81 23.86 37.09
C ASN A 1108 -30.54 23.72 35.73
N GLU A 1109 -31.78 23.22 35.76
CA GLU A 1109 -32.61 22.91 34.59
C GLU A 1109 -33.54 24.04 34.12
N LYS A 1110 -34.18 23.80 32.98
CA LYS A 1110 -35.38 24.52 32.52
C LYS A 1110 -36.62 23.68 32.81
N CYS A 1111 -37.40 24.07 33.81
CA CYS A 1111 -38.58 23.32 34.25
C CYS A 1111 -39.89 23.98 33.82
N LEU A 1112 -40.85 23.21 33.31
CA LEU A 1112 -42.22 23.66 33.15
C LEU A 1112 -42.92 23.66 34.51
N ILE A 1113 -43.62 24.73 34.85
CA ILE A 1113 -44.49 24.76 36.04
C ILE A 1113 -45.81 24.04 35.74
N ASN A 1114 -46.33 23.36 36.77
CA ASN A 1114 -47.65 22.77 36.83
C ASN A 1114 -48.64 23.71 37.56
N PRO A 1115 -49.23 24.74 36.93
CA PRO A 1115 -50.22 25.57 37.60
C PRO A 1115 -51.55 24.84 37.86
N ASN A 1116 -51.78 23.69 37.22
CA ASN A 1116 -53.06 22.99 37.21
C ASN A 1116 -52.98 21.63 37.92
N LEU A 1117 -54.11 21.22 38.51
CA LEU A 1117 -54.26 19.88 39.09
C LEU A 1117 -54.47 18.81 38.00
N GLY A 1118 -53.65 17.76 38.02
CA GLY A 1118 -53.65 16.66 37.03
C GLY A 1118 -52.64 16.85 35.88
N ALA A 1119 -52.87 16.17 34.76
CA ALA A 1119 -51.93 16.16 33.63
C ALA A 1119 -51.97 17.42 32.75
N TYR A 1120 -53.14 18.04 32.56
CA TYR A 1120 -53.28 19.16 31.61
C TYR A 1120 -52.71 20.47 32.15
N GLN A 1121 -51.52 20.86 31.69
CA GLN A 1121 -50.86 22.13 32.09
C GLN A 1121 -51.04 23.29 31.10
N GLY A 1122 -51.55 23.02 29.89
CA GLY A 1122 -51.82 24.04 28.87
C GLY A 1122 -51.54 23.54 27.45
N HIS A 1123 -51.49 24.47 26.49
CA HIS A 1123 -51.11 24.17 25.11
C HIS A 1123 -50.43 25.37 24.41
N GLY A 1124 -49.83 25.10 23.25
CA GLY A 1124 -48.99 26.04 22.50
C GLY A 1124 -47.51 25.79 22.75
N MET A 1125 -46.65 26.74 22.37
CA MET A 1125 -45.23 26.70 22.74
C MET A 1125 -45.07 27.13 24.21
N PRO A 1126 -44.18 26.49 24.99
CA PRO A 1126 -43.73 27.00 26.27
C PRO A 1126 -42.99 28.35 26.13
N GLY A 1127 -43.07 29.17 27.17
CA GLY A 1127 -42.33 30.43 27.31
C GLY A 1127 -42.14 30.80 28.78
N PRO A 1128 -41.45 31.92 29.10
CA PRO A 1128 -41.16 32.30 30.49
C PRO A 1128 -42.40 32.38 31.38
N ALA A 1129 -42.41 31.71 32.53
CA ALA A 1129 -43.61 31.51 33.34
C ALA A 1129 -44.14 32.75 34.08
N GLY A 1130 -43.33 33.82 34.17
CA GLY A 1130 -43.61 34.97 35.05
C GLY A 1130 -43.39 34.69 36.56
N CYS A 1131 -43.16 33.43 36.94
CA CYS A 1131 -42.70 33.06 38.28
C CYS A 1131 -41.22 33.43 38.51
N PRO A 1132 -40.80 33.77 39.74
CA PRO A 1132 -39.40 33.97 40.07
C PRO A 1132 -38.57 32.70 39.86
N ALA A 1133 -37.35 32.84 39.33
CA ALA A 1133 -36.38 31.74 39.27
C ALA A 1133 -35.85 31.38 40.67
N ILE A 1134 -35.42 30.13 40.86
CA ILE A 1134 -34.75 29.70 42.10
C ILE A 1134 -33.25 30.00 41.98
N GLY A 1135 -32.69 30.70 42.96
CA GLY A 1135 -31.26 31.03 43.01
C GLY A 1135 -30.38 29.94 43.63
N THR A 1136 -29.12 30.29 43.91
CA THR A 1136 -28.09 29.41 44.53
C THR A 1136 -28.23 29.28 46.05
N GLY A 1137 -27.76 28.15 46.60
CA GLY A 1137 -27.68 27.86 48.03
C GLY A 1137 -28.85 27.06 48.59
N GLY A 1138 -29.60 26.37 47.72
CA GLY A 1138 -30.80 25.58 48.06
C GLY A 1138 -30.56 24.07 48.17
N LEU A 1139 -31.64 23.33 48.45
CA LEU A 1139 -31.70 21.87 48.18
C LEU A 1139 -31.87 21.58 46.67
N ILE A 1140 -32.56 22.50 45.99
CA ILE A 1140 -32.72 22.63 44.55
C ILE A 1140 -32.31 24.07 44.23
N GLU A 1141 -31.53 24.29 43.18
CA GLU A 1141 -31.03 25.62 42.82
C GLU A 1141 -31.00 25.86 41.31
N ASN A 1142 -30.83 27.13 40.90
CA ASN A 1142 -30.66 27.59 39.51
C ASN A 1142 -31.78 27.24 38.52
N VAL A 1143 -32.98 26.90 39.02
CA VAL A 1143 -34.13 26.52 38.20
C VAL A 1143 -34.76 27.73 37.51
N ASN A 1144 -34.93 27.63 36.19
CA ASN A 1144 -35.64 28.63 35.38
C ASN A 1144 -36.98 28.09 34.89
N PHE A 1145 -38.06 28.85 35.11
CA PHE A 1145 -39.43 28.36 34.92
C PHE A 1145 -40.08 28.75 33.59
N GLN A 1146 -40.70 27.76 32.94
CA GLN A 1146 -41.52 27.91 31.75
C GLN A 1146 -43.00 27.58 32.03
N SER A 1147 -43.90 28.06 31.17
CA SER A 1147 -45.32 27.72 31.15
C SER A 1147 -45.86 27.77 29.72
N PHE A 1148 -46.97 27.07 29.45
CA PHE A 1148 -47.64 27.13 28.16
C PHE A 1148 -48.33 28.48 27.92
N ALA A 1149 -48.20 29.03 26.71
CA ALA A 1149 -48.80 30.30 26.32
C ALA A 1149 -50.33 30.38 26.56
N ASN A 1150 -51.05 29.26 26.43
CA ASN A 1150 -52.48 29.15 26.74
C ASN A 1150 -52.75 28.16 27.88
N ASN A 1151 -52.93 28.67 29.10
CA ASN A 1151 -53.49 27.85 30.20
C ASN A 1151 -55.01 27.71 30.07
N GLY A 1152 -55.42 26.72 29.26
CA GLY A 1152 -56.81 26.31 29.08
C GLY A 1152 -57.50 26.92 27.86
N PHE A 1153 -58.66 26.37 27.51
CA PHE A 1153 -59.47 26.85 26.38
C PHE A 1153 -60.51 27.87 26.82
N VAL A 1154 -60.84 28.82 25.95
CA VAL A 1154 -62.08 29.60 26.07
C VAL A 1154 -63.25 28.69 25.69
N SER A 1155 -64.38 28.78 26.39
CA SER A 1155 -65.59 28.05 25.99
C SER A 1155 -66.08 28.56 24.62
N PRO A 1156 -66.58 27.67 23.75
CA PRO A 1156 -67.61 28.04 22.77
C PRO A 1156 -68.83 28.69 23.45
#